data_AF-A0A9W3PEE6-F1
#
_entry.id   AF-A0A9W3PEE6-F1
#
_cell.length_a   1.000
_cell.length_b   1.000
_cell.length_c   1.000
_cell.angle_alpha   90.00
_cell.angle_beta   90.00
_cell.angle_gamma   90.00
#
_symmetry.space_group_name_H-M   'P 1'
#
loop_
_entity.id
_entity.type
_entity.pdbx_description
1 polymer ?
#
loop_
_entity_poly.entity_id
_entity_poly.type
_entity_poly.pdbx_seq_one_letter_code
_entity_poly.pdbx_strand_id
1 'polypeptide(L)'
;MLARMWKSKWQLLILLFSLIVSFYFSNIIMKYPEIGISVKLDSDQYVIYDLSKYSWAGKRDFQIGDIIEKIDGESPSKHFTVVAYHSIEQAKKITLNRNGEIKEYEIEYPPYSKQLFYHLIIPVGFYIVCFLMALYLLMFVPEMNRSTTNLVYFLISLGANFISIMAVERDDILSFIVASISLVCSFTFFIRFMMLYFLDNEIKFLIPKQIKVLNAISVFLIIMSIFVYIEHNEWANFFTITLSLILFCFTVYLLVRFYFKSKNSSYIKYLKIIIISFFVSATPFVCLYLIPNLYYGEEFISSETTGIFFLFIPVCLFYLVIAGNLFDFRFIVQRLPHYIILSIGINIFLAVLTMVIFEDSEASLLEWIKFRIIAIIICICFLYIKDYIDFKLRKSLYHHQKNYQFSLHRFLHQAKNEYKLSNLIYSMRREIADILKLEETCCVEINKIKKSVRVLDSEYVPHRTIETLFNHQLDTYKVGSTVLLEKHFGFVLSASAEKMLILLCNYNGKENLNVDEIVWIETLCNYTDLLLECSNQIEDLLKQLQEIKNLEHPPKWLARLMFKLSEKERTNLASDIHDGVLQDQIRLTRKFESYNERVKDKEMKDILNEIHEELLDHIYTIRETCNNLRPPFLYELGLKQALLNLFKQVNLKATFFFYYDIPERIIVPSIEHEQAIYRIIQELLNNAMKHSKATNVTIRLFHKDDHLYLTYVDNGIGVELDEVNYSYNTLGLSGIITRIQSLNGEMSVESKPNLGLQIIIKFKDN
;
A
#
# COMPACT_ATOMS: atom_id res chain seq x y z
N MET A 1 -20.40 -12.94 -3.13
CA MET A 1 -19.29 -13.83 -3.53
C MET A 1 -19.57 -14.47 -4.90
N LEU A 2 -20.65 -15.24 -5.06
CA LEU A 2 -21.08 -15.83 -6.35
C LEU A 2 -21.37 -14.78 -7.46
N ALA A 3 -21.92 -13.61 -7.09
CA ALA A 3 -22.21 -12.53 -8.04
C ALA A 3 -20.95 -11.89 -8.69
N ARG A 4 -19.76 -11.98 -8.05
CA ARG A 4 -18.50 -11.48 -8.62
C ARG A 4 -17.88 -12.47 -9.62
N MET A 5 -18.00 -13.78 -9.36
CA MET A 5 -17.57 -14.84 -10.29
C MET A 5 -18.29 -14.72 -11.64
N TRP A 6 -19.54 -14.25 -11.65
CA TRP A 6 -20.35 -14.09 -12.86
C TRP A 6 -20.05 -12.85 -13.71
N LYS A 7 -19.16 -11.94 -13.30
CA LYS A 7 -18.66 -10.86 -14.18
C LYS A 7 -17.57 -11.32 -15.16
N SER A 8 -16.91 -12.46 -14.87
CA SER A 8 -15.77 -13.01 -15.63
C SER A 8 -16.08 -14.43 -16.14
N LYS A 9 -17.26 -14.61 -16.77
CA LYS A 9 -17.83 -15.94 -17.10
C LYS A 9 -16.91 -16.81 -17.96
N TRP A 10 -16.23 -16.20 -18.94
CA TRP A 10 -15.36 -16.93 -19.87
C TRP A 10 -14.07 -17.41 -19.19
N GLN A 11 -13.46 -16.59 -18.35
CA GLN A 11 -12.23 -16.91 -17.64
C GLN A 11 -12.45 -18.05 -16.64
N LEU A 12 -13.59 -18.03 -15.94
CA LEU A 12 -13.97 -19.11 -15.03
C LEU A 12 -14.20 -20.43 -15.80
N LEU A 13 -14.83 -20.38 -16.97
CA LEU A 13 -15.07 -21.55 -17.80
C LEU A 13 -13.75 -22.16 -18.28
N ILE A 14 -12.79 -21.35 -18.70
CA ILE A 14 -11.44 -21.79 -19.09
C ILE A 14 -10.72 -22.42 -17.88
N LEU A 15 -10.83 -21.82 -16.70
CA LEU A 15 -10.22 -22.35 -15.47
C LEU A 15 -10.82 -23.73 -15.12
N LEU A 16 -12.14 -23.88 -15.15
CA LEU A 16 -12.82 -25.15 -14.90
C LEU A 16 -12.49 -26.21 -15.95
N PHE A 17 -12.41 -25.82 -17.24
CA PHE A 17 -11.97 -26.72 -18.30
C PHE A 17 -10.55 -27.23 -18.05
N SER A 18 -9.63 -26.35 -17.64
CA SER A 18 -8.26 -26.76 -17.30
C SER A 18 -8.21 -27.77 -16.15
N LEU A 19 -9.14 -27.69 -15.19
CA LEU A 19 -9.23 -28.61 -14.06
C LEU A 19 -9.67 -30.01 -14.51
N ILE A 20 -10.65 -30.07 -15.42
CA ILE A 20 -11.12 -31.33 -16.02
C ILE A 20 -9.98 -31.99 -16.80
N VAL A 21 -9.26 -31.22 -17.61
CA VAL A 21 -8.10 -31.71 -18.37
C VAL A 21 -6.99 -32.21 -17.45
N SER A 22 -6.68 -31.47 -16.37
CA SER A 22 -5.69 -31.89 -15.37
C SER A 22 -6.10 -33.19 -14.66
N PHE A 23 -7.39 -33.37 -14.37
CA PHE A 23 -7.90 -34.61 -13.76
C PHE A 23 -7.77 -35.81 -14.70
N TYR A 24 -8.07 -35.61 -15.98
CA TYR A 24 -7.88 -36.64 -17.01
C TYR A 24 -6.41 -37.10 -17.09
N PHE A 25 -5.45 -36.17 -17.16
CA PHE A 25 -4.02 -36.52 -17.19
C PHE A 25 -3.55 -37.17 -15.90
N SER A 26 -4.01 -36.69 -14.74
CA SER A 26 -3.71 -37.33 -13.45
C SER A 26 -4.19 -38.78 -13.44
N ASN A 27 -5.37 -39.05 -13.99
CA ASN A 27 -5.93 -40.40 -14.07
C ASN A 27 -5.13 -41.31 -15.03
N ILE A 28 -4.68 -40.80 -16.17
CA ILE A 28 -3.78 -41.54 -17.08
C ILE A 28 -2.49 -41.91 -16.35
N ILE A 29 -1.85 -40.94 -15.71
CA ILE A 29 -0.57 -41.15 -15.01
C ILE A 29 -0.74 -42.15 -13.85
N MET A 30 -1.85 -42.10 -13.10
CA MET A 30 -2.11 -43.08 -12.04
C MET A 30 -2.36 -44.49 -12.57
N LYS A 31 -3.00 -44.61 -13.74
CA LYS A 31 -3.41 -45.90 -14.29
C LYS A 31 -2.25 -46.61 -15.00
N TYR A 32 -1.36 -45.85 -15.64
CA TYR A 32 -0.29 -46.39 -16.46
C TYR A 32 1.07 -45.79 -16.04
N PRO A 33 1.99 -46.61 -15.49
CA PRO A 33 3.39 -46.20 -15.40
C PRO A 33 3.96 -46.01 -16.81
N GLU A 34 4.93 -45.11 -16.96
CA GLU A 34 5.68 -45.04 -18.22
C GLU A 34 6.59 -46.27 -18.29
N ILE A 35 6.35 -47.07 -19.33
CA ILE A 35 6.96 -48.39 -19.53
C ILE A 35 8.35 -48.22 -20.14
N GLY A 36 8.50 -47.32 -21.12
CA GLY A 36 9.72 -46.88 -21.78
C GLY A 36 10.38 -47.96 -22.64
N ILE A 37 9.58 -48.74 -23.37
CA ILE A 37 10.07 -49.74 -24.33
C ILE A 37 9.76 -49.26 -25.75
N SER A 38 10.79 -49.20 -26.60
CA SER A 38 10.62 -48.95 -28.04
C SER A 38 10.87 -50.23 -28.83
N VAL A 39 9.96 -50.56 -29.75
CA VAL A 39 9.98 -51.79 -30.54
C VAL A 39 10.05 -51.53 -32.04
N LYS A 40 10.79 -52.38 -32.75
CA LYS A 40 10.87 -52.39 -34.20
C LYS A 40 10.42 -53.75 -34.73
N LEU A 41 9.84 -53.75 -35.91
CA LEU A 41 9.51 -55.00 -36.60
C LEU A 41 10.79 -55.54 -37.27
N ASP A 42 11.27 -56.69 -36.81
CA ASP A 42 12.39 -57.42 -37.40
C ASP A 42 11.96 -58.86 -37.68
N SER A 43 11.99 -59.27 -38.95
CA SER A 43 11.65 -60.64 -39.37
C SER A 43 10.28 -61.15 -38.84
N ASP A 44 9.24 -60.32 -38.97
CA ASP A 44 7.87 -60.55 -38.46
C ASP A 44 7.72 -60.66 -36.92
N GLN A 45 8.76 -60.29 -36.17
CA GLN A 45 8.74 -60.24 -34.70
C GLN A 45 9.00 -58.81 -34.21
N TYR A 46 8.33 -58.42 -33.12
CA TYR A 46 8.58 -57.13 -32.48
C TYR A 46 9.74 -57.27 -31.50
N VAL A 47 10.83 -56.59 -31.80
CA VAL A 47 12.07 -56.64 -31.02
C VAL A 47 12.30 -55.30 -30.35
N ILE A 48 12.69 -55.33 -29.07
CA ILE A 48 13.09 -54.11 -28.33
C ILE A 48 14.36 -53.56 -28.97
N TYR A 49 14.31 -52.32 -29.46
CA TYR A 49 15.49 -51.64 -30.03
C TYR A 49 16.02 -50.51 -29.15
N ASP A 50 15.18 -49.94 -28.28
CA ASP A 50 15.58 -48.91 -27.32
C ASP A 50 14.81 -49.08 -26.00
N LEU A 51 15.46 -48.70 -24.89
CA LEU A 51 14.96 -48.87 -23.54
C LEU A 51 15.32 -47.64 -22.69
N SER A 52 14.31 -46.94 -22.18
CA SER A 52 14.51 -45.77 -21.34
C SER A 52 15.08 -46.16 -19.97
N LYS A 53 16.26 -45.63 -19.61
CA LYS A 53 17.01 -45.98 -18.37
C LYS A 53 16.19 -45.79 -17.09
N TYR A 54 15.28 -44.81 -17.05
CA TYR A 54 14.55 -44.45 -15.83
C TYR A 54 13.09 -44.89 -15.81
N SER A 55 12.61 -45.52 -16.88
CA SER A 55 11.24 -46.03 -16.99
C SER A 55 11.01 -47.28 -16.14
N TRP A 56 9.77 -47.79 -16.16
CA TRP A 56 9.42 -49.02 -15.48
C TRP A 56 10.19 -50.24 -16.02
N ALA A 57 10.38 -50.34 -17.34
CA ALA A 57 11.11 -51.45 -17.96
C ALA A 57 12.62 -51.32 -17.79
N GLY A 58 13.18 -50.11 -17.86
CA GLY A 58 14.62 -49.86 -17.67
C GLY A 58 15.17 -50.23 -16.29
N LYS A 59 14.30 -50.33 -15.29
CA LYS A 59 14.64 -50.79 -13.92
C LYS A 59 14.47 -52.30 -13.72
N ARG A 60 14.03 -53.03 -14.75
CA ARG A 60 13.75 -54.47 -14.72
C ARG A 60 14.66 -55.21 -15.71
N ASP A 61 14.53 -56.53 -15.75
CA ASP A 61 15.33 -57.43 -16.61
C ASP A 61 14.89 -57.38 -18.09
N PHE A 62 14.65 -56.20 -18.65
CA PHE A 62 14.45 -56.00 -20.09
C PHE A 62 15.78 -55.63 -20.75
N GLN A 63 16.03 -56.17 -21.94
CA GLN A 63 17.27 -55.95 -22.69
C GLN A 63 16.95 -55.59 -24.15
N ILE A 64 17.82 -54.77 -24.75
CA ILE A 64 17.77 -54.50 -26.18
C ILE A 64 18.01 -55.82 -26.91
N GLY A 65 17.12 -56.16 -27.85
CA GLY A 65 17.11 -57.43 -28.58
C GLY A 65 16.08 -58.45 -28.08
N ASP A 66 15.41 -58.21 -26.95
CA ASP A 66 14.33 -59.09 -26.49
C ASP A 66 13.12 -59.06 -27.45
N ILE A 67 12.47 -60.21 -27.65
CA ILE A 67 11.29 -60.35 -28.51
C ILE A 67 10.02 -60.23 -27.66
N ILE A 68 9.10 -59.36 -28.07
CA ILE A 68 7.79 -59.21 -27.43
C ILE A 68 6.79 -60.13 -28.14
N GLU A 69 6.30 -61.14 -27.42
CA GLU A 69 5.37 -62.13 -27.96
C GLU A 69 3.92 -61.67 -27.85
N LYS A 70 3.53 -61.11 -26.69
CA LYS A 70 2.16 -60.61 -26.44
C LYS A 70 2.17 -59.36 -25.58
N ILE A 71 1.18 -58.50 -25.83
CA ILE A 71 0.86 -57.33 -25.01
C ILE A 71 -0.62 -57.44 -24.62
N ASP A 72 -0.91 -57.42 -23.32
CA ASP A 72 -2.25 -57.62 -22.77
C ASP A 72 -2.96 -58.91 -23.28
N GLY A 73 -2.17 -59.94 -23.58
CA GLY A 73 -2.65 -61.22 -24.09
C GLY A 73 -2.89 -61.28 -25.60
N GLU A 74 -2.70 -60.16 -26.32
CA GLU A 74 -2.85 -60.06 -27.77
C GLU A 74 -1.51 -59.86 -28.49
N SER A 75 -1.50 -60.03 -29.82
CA SER A 75 -0.33 -59.75 -30.67
C SER A 75 0.07 -58.26 -30.56
N PRO A 76 1.37 -57.92 -30.52
CA PRO A 76 1.82 -56.52 -30.43
C PRO A 76 1.27 -55.64 -31.56
N SER A 77 1.03 -56.21 -32.74
CA SER A 77 0.43 -55.51 -33.89
C SER A 77 -1.01 -55.02 -33.69
N LYS A 78 -1.70 -55.45 -32.61
CA LYS A 78 -3.02 -54.93 -32.23
C LYS A 78 -2.95 -53.80 -31.21
N HIS A 79 -1.80 -53.62 -30.55
CA HIS A 79 -1.65 -52.60 -29.52
C HIS A 79 -1.46 -51.22 -30.17
N PHE A 80 -2.29 -50.25 -29.79
CA PHE A 80 -2.35 -48.97 -30.52
C PHE A 80 -1.03 -48.17 -30.46
N THR A 81 -0.31 -48.19 -29.34
CA THR A 81 0.99 -47.50 -29.20
C THR A 81 2.08 -48.15 -30.04
N VAL A 82 2.05 -49.48 -30.20
CA VAL A 82 3.02 -50.19 -31.04
C VAL A 82 2.83 -49.81 -32.51
N VAL A 83 1.57 -49.79 -32.97
CA VAL A 83 1.24 -49.47 -34.37
C VAL A 83 1.46 -47.99 -34.68
N ALA A 84 1.06 -47.10 -33.77
CA ALA A 84 1.13 -45.66 -34.01
C ALA A 84 2.53 -45.08 -33.76
N TYR A 85 3.25 -45.61 -32.78
CA TYR A 85 4.42 -44.93 -32.19
C TYR A 85 5.66 -45.82 -32.06
N HIS A 86 5.59 -47.09 -32.45
CA HIS A 86 6.69 -48.04 -32.30
C HIS A 86 7.20 -48.15 -30.84
N SER A 87 6.28 -47.96 -29.89
CA SER A 87 6.52 -47.98 -28.46
C SER A 87 5.48 -48.86 -27.75
N ILE A 88 5.82 -49.39 -26.58
CA ILE A 88 4.88 -50.10 -25.72
C ILE A 88 4.59 -49.22 -24.52
N GLU A 89 3.56 -48.38 -24.65
CA GLU A 89 2.98 -47.61 -23.54
C GLU A 89 1.52 -48.00 -23.30
N GLN A 90 1.00 -47.76 -22.09
CA GLN A 90 -0.38 -48.08 -21.67
C GLN A 90 -0.77 -49.58 -21.67
N ALA A 91 0.21 -50.48 -21.60
CA ALA A 91 -0.01 -51.91 -21.41
C ALA A 91 -0.16 -52.28 -19.91
N LYS A 92 -0.84 -53.38 -19.61
CA LYS A 92 -0.93 -53.97 -18.26
C LYS A 92 -0.11 -55.24 -18.11
N LYS A 93 0.11 -55.99 -19.19
CA LYS A 93 0.89 -57.22 -19.21
C LYS A 93 1.77 -57.27 -20.45
N ILE A 94 3.02 -57.67 -20.28
CA ILE A 94 3.96 -57.92 -21.38
C ILE A 94 4.48 -59.35 -21.26
N THR A 95 4.36 -60.10 -22.34
CA THR A 95 4.96 -61.44 -22.48
C THR A 95 6.18 -61.34 -23.38
N LEU A 96 7.34 -61.67 -22.82
CA LEU A 96 8.65 -61.55 -23.42
C LEU A 96 9.21 -62.95 -23.71
N ASN A 97 9.85 -63.11 -24.86
CA ASN A 97 10.54 -64.34 -25.25
C ASN A 97 12.03 -64.04 -25.43
N ARG A 98 12.87 -64.58 -24.55
CA ARG A 98 14.33 -64.49 -24.64
C ARG A 98 14.89 -65.88 -24.91
N ASN A 99 15.38 -66.11 -26.12
CA ASN A 99 16.00 -67.38 -26.53
C ASN A 99 15.12 -68.63 -26.24
N GLY A 100 13.78 -68.50 -26.34
CA GLY A 100 12.83 -69.59 -26.07
C GLY A 100 12.29 -69.64 -24.63
N GLU A 101 12.81 -68.82 -23.71
CA GLU A 101 12.27 -68.66 -22.36
C GLU A 101 11.19 -67.56 -22.36
N ILE A 102 9.95 -67.95 -22.06
CA ILE A 102 8.81 -67.02 -22.00
C ILE A 102 8.68 -66.49 -20.57
N LYS A 103 8.82 -65.18 -20.40
CA LYS A 103 8.60 -64.47 -19.13
C LYS A 103 7.41 -63.52 -19.28
N GLU A 104 6.50 -63.55 -18.31
CA GLU A 104 5.36 -62.64 -18.25
C GLU A 104 5.56 -61.61 -17.13
N TYR A 105 5.35 -60.34 -17.45
CA TYR A 105 5.45 -59.25 -16.50
C TYR A 105 4.13 -58.49 -16.39
N GLU A 106 3.59 -58.41 -15.19
CA GLU A 106 2.47 -57.50 -14.88
C GLU A 106 3.01 -56.09 -14.57
N ILE A 107 2.43 -55.11 -15.25
CA ILE A 107 2.79 -53.70 -15.20
C ILE A 107 1.95 -53.02 -14.12
N GLU A 108 2.56 -52.87 -12.96
CA GLU A 108 2.01 -52.11 -11.85
C GLU A 108 3.07 -51.19 -11.24
N TYR A 109 2.60 -50.11 -10.60
CA TYR A 109 3.46 -49.26 -9.80
C TYR A 109 3.97 -50.03 -8.58
N PRO A 110 5.29 -50.09 -8.35
CA PRO A 110 5.81 -50.64 -7.10
C PRO A 110 5.37 -49.78 -5.90
N PRO A 111 5.26 -50.36 -4.69
CA PRO A 111 5.02 -49.59 -3.48
C PRO A 111 6.04 -48.46 -3.34
N TYR A 112 5.58 -47.23 -3.09
CA TYR A 112 6.42 -46.02 -3.04
C TYR A 112 7.20 -45.72 -4.33
N SER A 113 6.57 -45.93 -5.50
CA SER A 113 7.19 -45.62 -6.79
C SER A 113 7.67 -44.16 -6.86
N LYS A 114 8.98 -43.98 -7.06
CA LYS A 114 9.60 -42.68 -7.37
C LYS A 114 8.97 -42.06 -8.63
N GLN A 115 8.60 -42.89 -9.61
CA GLN A 115 7.98 -42.43 -10.86
C GLN A 115 6.61 -41.79 -10.59
N LEU A 116 5.79 -42.38 -9.71
CA LEU A 116 4.51 -41.78 -9.33
C LEU A 116 4.73 -40.43 -8.63
N PHE A 117 5.73 -40.33 -7.76
CA PHE A 117 6.06 -39.07 -7.09
C PHE A 117 6.47 -37.97 -8.08
N TYR A 118 7.40 -38.26 -9.00
CA TYR A 118 7.92 -37.29 -9.95
C TYR A 118 6.92 -36.94 -11.06
N HIS A 119 6.14 -37.90 -11.57
CA HIS A 119 5.27 -37.69 -12.73
C HIS A 119 3.85 -37.28 -12.34
N LEU A 120 3.41 -37.53 -11.09
CA LEU A 120 2.08 -37.13 -10.61
C LEU A 120 2.14 -36.06 -9.53
N ILE A 121 2.79 -36.33 -8.39
CA ILE A 121 2.68 -35.47 -7.20
C ILE A 121 3.27 -34.08 -7.45
N ILE A 122 4.49 -34.02 -7.99
CA ILE A 122 5.15 -32.75 -8.29
C ILE A 122 4.37 -31.92 -9.33
N PRO A 123 3.97 -32.48 -10.49
CA PRO A 123 3.23 -31.75 -11.51
C PRO A 123 1.83 -31.31 -11.08
N VAL A 124 1.10 -32.16 -10.36
CA VAL A 124 -0.20 -31.80 -9.77
C VAL A 124 -0.03 -30.70 -8.74
N GLY A 125 1.00 -30.76 -7.90
CA GLY A 125 1.33 -29.69 -6.95
C GLY A 125 1.60 -28.35 -7.66
N PHE A 126 2.42 -28.36 -8.72
CA PHE A 126 2.69 -27.19 -9.54
C PHE A 126 1.41 -26.62 -10.16
N TYR A 127 0.57 -27.48 -10.76
CA TYR A 127 -0.71 -27.10 -11.34
C TYR A 127 -1.64 -26.47 -10.29
N ILE A 128 -1.79 -27.10 -9.11
CA ILE A 128 -2.64 -26.61 -8.03
C ILE A 128 -2.22 -25.20 -7.59
N VAL A 129 -0.92 -24.94 -7.44
CA VAL A 129 -0.46 -23.60 -7.06
C VAL A 129 -0.84 -22.56 -8.13
N CYS A 130 -0.57 -22.85 -9.41
CA CYS A 130 -0.97 -21.97 -10.51
C CYS A 130 -2.50 -21.77 -10.57
N PHE A 131 -3.28 -22.84 -10.37
CA PHE A 131 -4.74 -22.82 -10.35
C PHE A 131 -5.27 -21.95 -9.21
N LEU A 132 -4.76 -22.12 -7.99
CA LEU A 132 -5.18 -21.33 -6.82
C LEU A 132 -4.84 -19.85 -6.99
N MET A 133 -3.69 -19.53 -7.59
CA MET A 133 -3.33 -18.15 -7.93
C MET A 133 -4.26 -17.56 -8.98
N ALA A 134 -4.56 -18.30 -10.05
CA ALA A 134 -5.52 -17.87 -11.07
C ALA A 134 -6.92 -17.65 -10.47
N LEU A 135 -7.38 -18.57 -9.62
CA LEU A 135 -8.65 -18.48 -8.91
C LEU A 135 -8.68 -17.25 -7.98
N TYR A 136 -7.61 -17.02 -7.23
CA TYR A 136 -7.49 -15.87 -6.34
C TYR A 136 -7.61 -14.55 -7.13
N LEU A 137 -6.90 -14.43 -8.26
CA LEU A 137 -6.98 -13.23 -9.10
C LEU A 137 -8.40 -12.99 -9.62
N LEU A 138 -9.14 -14.04 -9.97
CA LEU A 138 -10.53 -13.93 -10.42
C LEU A 138 -11.51 -13.56 -9.30
N MET A 139 -11.23 -13.96 -8.06
CA MET A 139 -12.13 -13.77 -6.92
C MET A 139 -11.92 -12.44 -6.18
N PHE A 140 -10.65 -12.03 -6.00
CA PHE A 140 -10.28 -10.98 -5.05
C PHE A 140 -9.85 -9.67 -5.71
N VAL A 141 -9.50 -9.67 -7.01
CA VAL A 141 -9.15 -8.43 -7.72
C VAL A 141 -10.44 -7.68 -8.11
N PRO A 142 -10.65 -6.43 -7.63
CA PRO A 142 -11.93 -5.73 -7.76
C PRO A 142 -12.29 -5.34 -9.20
N GLU A 143 -11.29 -5.04 -10.05
CA GLU A 143 -11.47 -4.79 -11.49
C GLU A 143 -10.46 -5.60 -12.32
N MET A 144 -10.97 -6.49 -13.17
CA MET A 144 -10.16 -7.31 -14.07
C MET A 144 -9.69 -6.48 -15.27
N ASN A 145 -8.51 -5.89 -15.17
CA ASN A 145 -7.87 -5.25 -16.31
C ASN A 145 -7.35 -6.30 -17.31
N ARG A 146 -7.15 -5.88 -18.57
CA ARG A 146 -6.67 -6.78 -19.64
C ARG A 146 -5.32 -7.42 -19.28
N SER A 147 -4.46 -6.72 -18.55
CA SER A 147 -3.19 -7.28 -18.06
C SER A 147 -3.43 -8.48 -17.14
N THR A 148 -4.20 -8.31 -16.07
CA THR A 148 -4.51 -9.38 -15.11
C THR A 148 -5.23 -10.57 -15.77
N THR A 149 -6.06 -10.33 -16.78
CA THR A 149 -6.67 -11.42 -17.57
C THR A 149 -5.62 -12.26 -18.30
N ASN A 150 -4.60 -11.63 -18.91
CA ASN A 150 -3.52 -12.37 -19.56
C ASN A 150 -2.62 -13.09 -18.54
N LEU A 151 -2.48 -12.55 -17.32
CA LEU A 151 -1.80 -13.26 -16.24
C LEU A 151 -2.54 -14.54 -15.85
N VAL A 152 -3.88 -14.50 -15.76
CA VAL A 152 -4.71 -15.69 -15.50
C VAL A 152 -4.50 -16.74 -16.59
N TYR A 153 -4.52 -16.34 -17.86
CA TYR A 153 -4.27 -17.28 -18.97
C TYR A 153 -2.84 -17.83 -18.96
N PHE A 154 -1.84 -17.01 -18.64
CA PHE A 154 -0.47 -17.47 -18.44
C PHE A 154 -0.38 -18.55 -17.36
N LEU A 155 -0.99 -18.32 -16.18
CA LEU A 155 -0.98 -19.26 -15.06
C LEU A 155 -1.63 -20.60 -15.43
N ILE A 156 -2.80 -20.55 -16.07
CA ILE A 156 -3.54 -21.75 -16.49
C ILE A 156 -2.74 -22.52 -17.54
N SER A 157 -2.22 -21.85 -18.57
CA SER A 157 -1.42 -22.49 -19.61
C SER A 157 -0.12 -23.08 -19.06
N LEU A 158 0.60 -22.36 -18.20
CA LEU A 158 1.84 -22.86 -17.60
C LEU A 158 1.60 -24.10 -16.72
N GLY A 159 0.57 -24.06 -15.86
CA GLY A 159 0.20 -25.19 -15.02
C GLY A 159 -0.25 -26.40 -15.84
N ALA A 160 -1.09 -26.20 -16.86
CA ALA A 160 -1.56 -27.28 -17.73
C ALA A 160 -0.42 -27.93 -18.51
N ASN A 161 0.54 -27.13 -18.99
CA ASN A 161 1.72 -27.63 -19.70
C ASN A 161 2.54 -28.61 -18.86
N PHE A 162 2.78 -28.26 -17.60
CA PHE A 162 3.64 -29.04 -16.71
C PHE A 162 3.07 -30.44 -16.41
N ILE A 163 1.74 -30.57 -16.24
CA ILE A 163 1.10 -31.89 -16.07
C ILE A 163 0.95 -32.63 -17.40
N SER A 164 0.69 -31.93 -18.50
CA SER A 164 0.52 -32.58 -19.81
C SER A 164 1.82 -33.17 -20.35
N ILE A 165 2.98 -32.51 -20.14
CA ILE A 165 4.29 -33.05 -20.57
C ILE A 165 4.55 -34.41 -19.92
N MET A 166 4.15 -34.59 -18.66
CA MET A 166 4.31 -35.86 -17.96
C MET A 166 3.34 -36.92 -18.50
N ALA A 167 2.12 -36.53 -18.89
CA ALA A 167 1.18 -37.45 -19.53
C ALA A 167 1.61 -37.87 -20.95
N VAL A 168 2.36 -37.01 -21.68
CA VAL A 168 2.89 -37.30 -23.03
C VAL A 168 3.80 -38.52 -23.05
N GLU A 169 4.54 -38.78 -21.99
CA GLU A 169 5.40 -39.98 -21.87
C GLU A 169 4.62 -41.31 -21.91
N ARG A 170 3.29 -41.28 -21.86
CA ARG A 170 2.42 -42.46 -22.04
C ARG A 170 1.79 -42.53 -23.45
N ASP A 171 2.30 -41.76 -24.40
CA ASP A 171 1.85 -41.69 -25.79
C ASP A 171 0.34 -41.40 -25.97
N ASP A 172 -0.20 -40.56 -25.09
CA ASP A 172 -1.58 -40.08 -25.20
C ASP A 172 -1.69 -38.86 -26.13
N ILE A 173 -2.44 -38.99 -27.23
CA ILE A 173 -2.62 -37.93 -28.24
C ILE A 173 -3.15 -36.64 -27.61
N LEU A 174 -4.12 -36.74 -26.70
CA LEU A 174 -4.75 -35.56 -26.11
C LEU A 174 -3.74 -34.80 -25.23
N SER A 175 -2.91 -35.52 -24.48
CA SER A 175 -1.83 -34.94 -23.68
C SER A 175 -0.84 -34.18 -24.54
N PHE A 176 -0.48 -34.70 -25.72
CA PHE A 176 0.44 -34.02 -26.63
C PHE A 176 -0.15 -32.74 -27.21
N ILE A 177 -1.42 -32.78 -27.64
CA ILE A 177 -2.11 -31.60 -28.17
C ILE A 177 -2.19 -30.52 -27.09
N VAL A 178 -2.57 -30.89 -25.86
CA VAL A 178 -2.65 -29.92 -24.75
C VAL A 178 -1.27 -29.39 -24.38
N ALA A 179 -0.23 -30.22 -24.32
CA ALA A 179 1.15 -29.78 -24.06
C ALA A 179 1.62 -28.77 -25.11
N SER A 180 1.43 -29.09 -26.39
CA SER A 180 1.76 -28.19 -27.51
C SER A 180 1.05 -26.83 -27.41
N ILE A 181 -0.27 -26.83 -27.20
CA ILE A 181 -1.05 -25.60 -27.09
C ILE A 181 -0.62 -24.80 -25.86
N SER A 182 -0.56 -25.45 -24.71
CA SER A 182 -0.31 -24.80 -23.43
C SER A 182 1.12 -24.25 -23.31
N LEU A 183 2.11 -24.92 -23.88
CA LEU A 183 3.48 -24.44 -24.04
C LEU A 183 3.49 -23.10 -24.78
N VAL A 184 3.02 -23.06 -26.02
CA VAL A 184 3.05 -21.85 -26.87
C VAL A 184 2.18 -20.73 -26.27
N CYS A 185 1.02 -21.07 -25.71
CA CYS A 185 0.13 -20.12 -25.05
C CYS A 185 0.80 -19.48 -23.82
N SER A 186 1.55 -20.23 -23.01
CA SER A 186 2.21 -19.69 -21.82
C SER A 186 3.15 -18.52 -22.19
N PHE A 187 4.03 -18.69 -23.18
CA PHE A 187 4.92 -17.62 -23.65
C PHE A 187 4.14 -16.43 -24.22
N THR A 188 3.11 -16.69 -25.02
CA THR A 188 2.31 -15.65 -25.67
C THR A 188 1.56 -14.79 -24.65
N PHE A 189 0.91 -15.43 -23.67
CA PHE A 189 0.19 -14.74 -22.62
C PHE A 189 1.13 -13.99 -21.67
N PHE A 190 2.32 -14.55 -21.38
CA PHE A 190 3.35 -13.82 -20.64
C PHE A 190 3.79 -12.53 -21.34
N ILE A 191 4.12 -12.60 -22.63
CA ILE A 191 4.55 -11.43 -23.41
C ILE A 191 3.42 -10.38 -23.48
N ARG A 192 2.17 -10.82 -23.65
CA ARG A 192 1.01 -9.93 -23.71
C ARG A 192 0.70 -9.29 -22.35
N PHE A 193 0.82 -10.05 -21.26
CA PHE A 193 0.77 -9.53 -19.90
C PHE A 193 1.82 -8.45 -19.70
N MET A 194 3.08 -8.73 -20.03
CA MET A 194 4.19 -7.77 -19.93
C MET A 194 3.89 -6.48 -20.70
N MET A 195 3.44 -6.58 -21.95
CA MET A 195 3.10 -5.37 -22.71
C MET A 195 2.00 -4.57 -22.00
N LEU A 196 0.89 -5.18 -21.64
CA LEU A 196 -0.25 -4.46 -21.06
C LEU A 196 0.07 -3.88 -19.68
N TYR A 197 0.83 -4.60 -18.86
CA TYR A 197 1.29 -4.14 -17.56
C TYR A 197 2.13 -2.85 -17.65
N PHE A 198 3.01 -2.75 -18.65
CA PHE A 198 3.84 -1.56 -18.86
C PHE A 198 3.19 -0.51 -19.79
N LEU A 199 2.11 -0.85 -20.52
CA LEU A 199 1.39 0.06 -21.43
C LEU A 199 0.68 1.18 -20.67
N ASP A 200 0.07 0.86 -19.52
CA ASP A 200 -0.64 1.83 -18.67
C ASP A 200 0.29 2.93 -18.13
N ASN A 201 1.62 2.78 -18.31
CA ASN A 201 2.67 3.62 -17.74
C ASN A 201 3.61 4.22 -18.81
N GLU A 202 3.12 4.43 -20.04
CA GLU A 202 3.77 5.13 -21.17
C GLU A 202 5.02 4.46 -21.80
N ILE A 203 5.43 3.26 -21.39
CA ILE A 203 6.58 2.56 -21.97
C ILE A 203 6.13 1.42 -22.88
N LYS A 204 6.28 1.62 -24.20
CA LYS A 204 5.92 0.61 -25.21
C LYS A 204 6.93 -0.56 -25.22
N PHE A 205 6.53 -1.70 -24.64
CA PHE A 205 7.23 -3.00 -24.70
C PHE A 205 7.32 -3.54 -26.13
N LEU A 206 6.15 -3.75 -26.75
CA LEU A 206 6.00 -4.14 -28.16
C LEU A 206 5.00 -3.20 -28.85
N ILE A 207 5.13 -3.08 -30.18
CA ILE A 207 4.18 -2.35 -31.02
C ILE A 207 2.98 -3.27 -31.31
N PRO A 208 1.73 -2.77 -31.39
CA PRO A 208 0.55 -3.61 -31.68
C PRO A 208 0.68 -4.50 -32.93
N LYS A 209 1.41 -4.05 -33.97
CA LYS A 209 1.74 -4.87 -35.15
C LYS A 209 2.55 -6.13 -34.80
N GLN A 210 3.53 -6.01 -33.90
CA GLN A 210 4.38 -7.12 -33.48
C GLN A 210 3.59 -8.20 -32.72
N ILE A 211 2.51 -7.84 -32.02
CA ILE A 211 1.64 -8.82 -31.35
C ILE A 211 0.78 -9.59 -32.33
N LYS A 212 0.26 -8.94 -33.37
CA LYS A 212 -0.48 -9.67 -34.42
C LYS A 212 0.41 -10.72 -35.09
N VAL A 213 1.68 -10.36 -35.34
CA VAL A 213 2.69 -11.28 -35.85
C VAL A 213 2.98 -12.39 -34.84
N LEU A 214 3.21 -12.07 -33.56
CA LEU A 214 3.44 -13.07 -32.52
C LEU A 214 2.28 -14.08 -32.42
N ASN A 215 1.04 -13.60 -32.45
CA ASN A 215 -0.14 -14.48 -32.40
C ASN A 215 -0.23 -15.37 -33.64
N ALA A 216 0.06 -14.85 -34.84
CA ALA A 216 0.06 -15.63 -36.08
C ALA A 216 1.15 -16.72 -36.04
N ILE A 217 2.37 -16.36 -35.60
CA ILE A 217 3.47 -17.31 -35.38
C ILE A 217 3.07 -18.36 -34.35
N SER A 218 2.41 -17.98 -33.26
CA SER A 218 1.98 -18.90 -32.21
C SER A 218 1.00 -19.96 -32.73
N VAL A 219 0.01 -19.54 -33.53
CA VAL A 219 -0.94 -20.47 -34.18
C VAL A 219 -0.20 -21.40 -35.14
N PHE A 220 0.72 -20.87 -35.95
CA PHE A 220 1.55 -21.66 -36.86
C PHE A 220 2.39 -22.70 -36.09
N LEU A 221 3.05 -22.32 -35.00
CA LEU A 221 3.89 -23.22 -34.20
C LEU A 221 3.07 -24.35 -33.56
N ILE A 222 1.85 -24.08 -33.11
CA ILE A 222 0.94 -25.11 -32.59
C ILE A 222 0.53 -26.09 -33.70
N ILE A 223 0.15 -25.59 -34.88
CA ILE A 223 -0.23 -26.44 -36.01
C ILE A 223 0.97 -27.31 -36.44
N MET A 224 2.16 -26.72 -36.51
CA MET A 224 3.39 -27.43 -36.86
C MET A 224 3.76 -28.48 -35.81
N SER A 225 3.62 -28.20 -34.50
CA SER A 225 3.95 -29.20 -33.48
C SER A 225 3.02 -30.41 -33.53
N ILE A 226 1.72 -30.18 -33.76
CA ILE A 226 0.73 -31.25 -33.94
C ILE A 226 1.00 -32.03 -35.23
N PHE A 227 1.34 -31.35 -36.32
CA PHE A 227 1.67 -31.98 -37.60
C PHE A 227 2.92 -32.87 -37.47
N VAL A 228 3.99 -32.38 -36.84
CA VAL A 228 5.21 -33.16 -36.60
C VAL A 228 4.91 -34.40 -35.76
N TYR A 229 4.03 -34.30 -34.77
CA TYR A 229 3.65 -35.45 -33.95
C TYR A 229 2.88 -36.52 -34.73
N ILE A 230 1.93 -36.11 -35.56
CA ILE A 230 1.12 -37.06 -36.34
C ILE A 230 1.94 -37.75 -37.42
N GLU A 231 2.76 -37.00 -38.15
CA GLU A 231 3.50 -37.53 -39.31
C GLU A 231 4.85 -38.12 -38.92
N HIS A 232 5.56 -37.54 -37.94
CA HIS A 232 6.95 -37.83 -37.61
C HIS A 232 7.14 -37.96 -36.09
N ASN A 233 6.41 -38.90 -35.47
CA ASN A 233 6.39 -39.05 -34.01
C ASN A 233 7.79 -39.15 -33.36
N GLU A 234 8.72 -39.88 -33.98
CA GLU A 234 10.09 -40.00 -33.44
C GLU A 234 10.80 -38.66 -33.28
N TRP A 235 10.45 -37.67 -34.11
CA TRP A 235 11.01 -36.32 -34.07
C TRP A 235 10.21 -35.36 -33.19
N ALA A 236 9.03 -35.76 -32.72
CA ALA A 236 8.11 -34.87 -32.01
C ALA A 236 8.69 -34.36 -30.70
N ASN A 237 9.29 -35.25 -29.89
CA ASN A 237 9.94 -34.85 -28.63
C ASN A 237 11.15 -33.94 -28.86
N PHE A 238 11.97 -34.25 -29.87
CA PHE A 238 13.09 -33.38 -30.23
C PHE A 238 12.60 -32.00 -30.69
N PHE A 239 11.54 -31.96 -31.49
CA PHE A 239 10.93 -30.73 -31.98
C PHE A 239 10.33 -29.90 -30.85
N THR A 240 9.59 -30.50 -29.90
CA THR A 240 8.98 -29.77 -28.77
C THR A 240 10.03 -29.20 -27.82
N ILE A 241 11.11 -29.93 -27.54
CA ILE A 241 12.24 -29.44 -26.74
C ILE A 241 12.92 -28.26 -27.44
N THR A 242 13.21 -28.41 -28.74
CA THR A 242 13.83 -27.35 -29.56
C THR A 242 12.96 -26.09 -29.61
N LEU A 243 11.65 -26.28 -29.82
CA LEU A 243 10.66 -25.21 -29.80
C LEU A 243 10.61 -24.49 -28.45
N SER A 244 10.60 -25.24 -27.35
CA SER A 244 10.61 -24.70 -25.98
C SER A 244 11.84 -23.84 -25.73
N LEU A 245 13.02 -24.32 -26.14
CA LEU A 245 14.28 -23.58 -26.02
C LEU A 245 14.26 -22.29 -26.83
N ILE A 246 13.77 -22.33 -28.08
CA ILE A 246 13.65 -21.15 -28.95
C ILE A 246 12.72 -20.11 -28.32
N LEU A 247 11.54 -20.53 -27.83
CA LEU A 247 10.57 -19.63 -27.20
C LEU A 247 11.11 -19.02 -25.91
N PHE A 248 11.83 -19.81 -25.10
CA PHE A 248 12.49 -19.33 -23.89
C PHE A 248 13.57 -18.29 -24.22
N CYS A 249 14.50 -18.60 -25.13
CA CYS A 249 15.54 -17.69 -25.58
C CYS A 249 14.98 -16.40 -26.19
N PHE A 250 13.91 -16.50 -26.98
CA PHE A 250 13.22 -15.34 -27.54
C PHE A 250 12.61 -14.46 -26.43
N THR A 251 12.02 -15.06 -25.41
CA THR A 251 11.44 -14.34 -24.26
C THR A 251 12.54 -13.62 -23.46
N VAL A 252 13.65 -14.29 -23.19
CA VAL A 252 14.82 -13.69 -22.52
C VAL A 252 15.39 -12.53 -23.35
N TYR A 253 15.54 -12.71 -24.66
CA TYR A 253 15.98 -11.65 -25.57
C TYR A 253 15.06 -10.42 -25.50
N LEU A 254 13.73 -10.62 -25.54
CA LEU A 254 12.78 -9.51 -25.41
C LEU A 254 12.90 -8.78 -24.06
N LEU A 255 13.05 -9.52 -22.96
CA LEU A 255 13.24 -8.94 -21.63
C LEU A 255 14.53 -8.11 -21.54
N VAL A 256 15.64 -8.64 -22.05
CA VAL A 256 16.95 -7.93 -22.08
C VAL A 256 16.88 -6.69 -22.97
N ARG A 257 16.31 -6.80 -24.17
CA ARG A 257 16.09 -5.66 -25.07
C ARG A 257 15.24 -4.58 -24.39
N PHE A 258 14.18 -4.98 -23.70
CA PHE A 258 13.32 -4.05 -22.97
C PHE A 258 14.01 -3.42 -21.77
N TYR A 259 14.92 -4.14 -21.09
CA TYR A 259 15.74 -3.62 -20.00
C TYR A 259 16.60 -2.44 -20.44
N PHE A 260 17.32 -2.58 -21.55
CA PHE A 260 18.13 -1.48 -22.08
C PHE A 260 17.27 -0.28 -22.51
N LYS A 261 16.10 -0.53 -23.10
CA LYS A 261 15.18 0.55 -23.52
C LYS A 261 14.56 1.30 -22.33
N SER A 262 14.34 0.64 -21.20
CA SER A 262 13.64 1.19 -20.03
C SER A 262 14.57 1.68 -18.91
N LYS A 263 15.88 1.79 -19.19
CA LYS A 263 16.94 2.08 -18.20
C LYS A 263 16.68 3.32 -17.32
N ASN A 264 16.06 4.34 -17.90
CA ASN A 264 15.82 5.63 -17.24
C ASN A 264 14.41 5.78 -16.66
N SER A 265 13.59 4.73 -16.69
CA SER A 265 12.23 4.78 -16.15
C SER A 265 12.16 4.41 -14.67
N SER A 266 11.16 4.91 -13.95
CA SER A 266 10.86 4.50 -12.57
C SER A 266 10.51 3.01 -12.45
N TYR A 267 10.09 2.39 -13.55
CA TYR A 267 9.60 1.00 -13.63
C TYR A 267 10.68 -0.04 -13.90
N ILE A 268 11.94 0.36 -14.16
CA ILE A 268 13.06 -0.59 -14.32
C ILE A 268 13.24 -1.50 -13.11
N LYS A 269 12.87 -1.03 -11.91
CA LYS A 269 12.91 -1.82 -10.67
C LYS A 269 12.07 -3.09 -10.79
N TYR A 270 10.89 -3.00 -11.43
CA TYR A 270 9.97 -4.13 -11.60
C TYR A 270 10.44 -5.07 -12.69
N LEU A 271 10.94 -4.52 -13.80
CA LEU A 271 11.52 -5.32 -14.86
C LEU A 271 12.75 -6.11 -14.38
N LYS A 272 13.60 -5.51 -13.54
CA LYS A 272 14.72 -6.21 -12.89
C LYS A 272 14.24 -7.42 -12.09
N ILE A 273 13.16 -7.27 -11.32
CA ILE A 273 12.58 -8.37 -10.53
C ILE A 273 12.12 -9.51 -11.44
N ILE A 274 11.44 -9.19 -12.54
CA ILE A 274 10.96 -10.19 -13.50
C ILE A 274 12.14 -10.89 -14.18
N ILE A 275 13.19 -10.16 -14.57
CA ILE A 275 14.39 -10.76 -15.15
C ILE A 275 15.08 -11.69 -14.13
N ILE A 276 15.23 -11.23 -12.88
CA ILE A 276 15.79 -12.04 -11.79
C ILE A 276 14.96 -13.30 -11.58
N SER A 277 13.62 -13.23 -11.65
CA SER A 277 12.79 -14.42 -11.45
C SER A 277 13.01 -15.47 -12.53
N PHE A 278 13.19 -15.07 -13.80
CA PHE A 278 13.55 -15.97 -14.89
C PHE A 278 14.93 -16.63 -14.70
N PHE A 279 15.92 -15.87 -14.25
CA PHE A 279 17.25 -16.43 -13.95
C PHE A 279 17.18 -17.41 -12.78
N VAL A 280 16.52 -17.03 -11.69
CA VAL A 280 16.36 -17.87 -10.50
C VAL A 280 15.61 -19.16 -10.83
N SER A 281 14.59 -19.11 -11.69
CA SER A 281 13.87 -20.31 -12.13
C SER A 281 14.69 -21.23 -13.03
N ALA A 282 15.47 -20.67 -13.96
CA ALA A 282 16.17 -21.45 -14.98
C ALA A 282 17.51 -22.01 -14.48
N THR A 283 18.16 -21.34 -13.52
CA THR A 283 19.50 -21.72 -13.04
C THR A 283 19.55 -23.15 -12.51
N PRO A 284 18.62 -23.63 -11.66
CA PRO A 284 18.64 -25.01 -11.17
C PRO A 284 18.53 -26.04 -12.30
N PHE A 285 17.65 -25.80 -13.28
CA PHE A 285 17.52 -26.68 -14.45
C PHE A 285 18.81 -26.71 -15.29
N VAL A 286 19.40 -25.56 -15.57
CA VAL A 286 20.63 -25.49 -16.39
C VAL A 286 21.82 -26.11 -15.65
N CYS A 287 22.01 -25.77 -14.37
CA CYS A 287 23.20 -26.17 -13.62
C CYS A 287 23.13 -27.59 -13.05
N LEU A 288 21.95 -28.09 -12.69
CA LEU A 288 21.80 -29.37 -11.98
C LEU A 288 21.27 -30.50 -12.88
N TYR A 289 20.66 -30.17 -14.02
CA TYR A 289 20.15 -31.14 -14.97
C TYR A 289 20.86 -31.03 -16.32
N LEU A 290 20.71 -29.90 -17.03
CA LEU A 290 21.13 -29.79 -18.44
C LEU A 290 22.65 -29.93 -18.63
N ILE A 291 23.46 -29.14 -17.91
CA ILE A 291 24.92 -29.18 -18.03
C ILE A 291 25.47 -30.54 -17.59
N PRO A 292 25.09 -31.11 -16.43
CA PRO A 292 25.58 -32.43 -16.03
C PRO A 292 25.23 -33.53 -17.03
N ASN A 293 23.99 -33.56 -17.52
CA ASN A 293 23.54 -34.57 -18.47
C ASN A 293 24.30 -34.48 -19.81
N LEU A 294 24.57 -33.27 -20.30
CA LEU A 294 25.32 -33.07 -21.54
C LEU A 294 26.80 -33.46 -21.45
N TYR A 295 27.46 -33.24 -20.30
CA TYR A 295 28.90 -33.47 -20.14
C TYR A 295 29.26 -34.83 -19.54
N TYR A 296 28.49 -35.30 -18.56
CA TYR A 296 28.77 -36.54 -17.82
C TYR A 296 27.87 -37.70 -18.22
N GLY A 297 26.81 -37.45 -19.00
CA GLY A 297 25.80 -38.46 -19.34
C GLY A 297 24.92 -38.88 -18.15
N GLU A 298 25.05 -38.18 -17.01
CA GLU A 298 24.24 -38.40 -15.81
C GLU A 298 23.75 -37.07 -15.24
N GLU A 299 22.49 -37.07 -14.81
CA GLU A 299 21.86 -35.92 -14.15
C GLU A 299 22.19 -35.86 -12.65
N PHE A 300 22.46 -34.66 -12.13
CA PHE A 300 22.61 -34.49 -10.69
C PHE A 300 21.25 -34.46 -10.02
N ILE A 301 20.33 -33.68 -10.57
CA ILE A 301 18.93 -33.64 -10.14
C ILE A 301 18.07 -33.86 -11.37
N SER A 302 16.99 -34.62 -11.20
CA SER A 302 16.09 -34.95 -12.29
C SER A 302 15.40 -33.73 -12.89
N SER A 303 15.02 -33.84 -14.16
CA SER A 303 14.35 -32.77 -14.90
C SER A 303 13.03 -32.35 -14.23
N GLU A 304 12.32 -33.30 -13.64
CA GLU A 304 11.02 -33.10 -12.99
C GLU A 304 11.18 -32.30 -11.69
N THR A 305 12.25 -32.59 -10.94
CA THR A 305 12.57 -31.89 -9.69
C THR A 305 13.06 -30.47 -9.95
N THR A 306 13.94 -30.28 -10.93
CA THR A 306 14.41 -28.94 -11.32
C THR A 306 13.29 -28.12 -11.96
N GLY A 307 12.28 -28.78 -12.55
CA GLY A 307 11.07 -28.16 -13.09
C GLY A 307 10.27 -27.33 -12.07
N ILE A 308 10.30 -27.70 -10.77
CA ILE A 308 9.58 -26.98 -9.70
C ILE A 308 10.03 -25.51 -9.60
N PHE A 309 11.30 -25.22 -9.89
CA PHE A 309 11.83 -23.85 -9.79
C PHE A 309 11.20 -22.89 -10.80
N PHE A 310 10.60 -23.39 -11.89
CA PHE A 310 9.82 -22.57 -12.82
C PHE A 310 8.56 -21.96 -12.18
N LEU A 311 8.13 -22.43 -11.01
CA LEU A 311 7.03 -21.83 -10.23
C LEU A 311 7.41 -20.44 -9.67
N PHE A 312 8.69 -20.11 -9.63
CA PHE A 312 9.16 -18.80 -9.16
C PHE A 312 8.68 -17.66 -10.07
N ILE A 313 8.61 -17.88 -11.39
CA ILE A 313 8.10 -16.89 -12.35
C ILE A 313 6.64 -16.51 -12.04
N PRO A 314 5.66 -17.44 -12.06
CA PRO A 314 4.26 -17.09 -11.81
C PRO A 314 4.05 -16.52 -10.41
N VAL A 315 4.74 -17.02 -9.38
CA VAL A 315 4.64 -16.51 -8.00
C VAL A 315 5.06 -15.04 -7.93
N CYS A 316 6.17 -14.68 -8.58
CA CYS A 316 6.63 -13.30 -8.65
C CYS A 316 5.60 -12.39 -9.36
N LEU A 317 5.05 -12.83 -10.50
CA LEU A 317 4.07 -12.04 -11.26
C LEU A 317 2.75 -11.85 -10.49
N PHE A 318 2.26 -12.89 -9.84
CA PHE A 318 1.08 -12.83 -8.99
C PHE A 318 1.24 -11.85 -7.83
N TYR A 319 2.40 -11.89 -7.17
CA TYR A 319 2.73 -10.94 -6.11
C TYR A 319 2.75 -9.49 -6.61
N LEU A 320 3.38 -9.25 -7.77
CA LEU A 320 3.46 -7.91 -8.40
C LEU A 320 2.07 -7.31 -8.67
N VAL A 321 1.08 -8.15 -8.99
CA VAL A 321 -0.29 -7.69 -9.29
C VAL A 321 -1.13 -7.47 -8.02
N ILE A 322 -1.03 -8.34 -7.03
CA ILE A 322 -1.85 -8.23 -5.80
C ILE A 322 -1.42 -7.07 -4.93
N ALA A 323 -0.11 -6.82 -4.84
CA ALA A 323 0.40 -5.85 -3.88
C ALA A 323 -0.14 -4.43 -4.12
N GLY A 324 -0.55 -4.07 -5.35
CA GLY A 324 -1.23 -2.80 -5.71
C GLY A 324 -0.36 -1.53 -5.56
N ASN A 325 0.46 -1.48 -4.53
CA ASN A 325 1.70 -0.75 -4.38
C ASN A 325 2.76 -1.79 -4.06
N LEU A 326 3.92 -1.74 -4.72
CA LEU A 326 4.96 -2.71 -4.45
C LEU A 326 5.46 -2.59 -3.02
N PHE A 327 4.94 -3.45 -2.15
CA PHE A 327 5.71 -3.87 -1.01
C PHE A 327 7.03 -4.43 -1.54
N ASP A 328 8.11 -4.01 -0.90
CA ASP A 328 9.48 -4.24 -1.35
C ASP A 328 9.75 -5.74 -1.54
N PHE A 329 9.60 -6.25 -2.76
CA PHE A 329 10.23 -7.53 -3.14
C PHE A 329 11.76 -7.44 -2.95
N ARG A 330 12.31 -6.20 -2.91
CA ARG A 330 13.66 -5.93 -2.41
C ARG A 330 13.88 -6.50 -1.01
N PHE A 331 12.90 -6.48 -0.11
CA PHE A 331 13.04 -7.02 1.24
C PHE A 331 13.33 -8.52 1.21
N ILE A 332 12.65 -9.27 0.34
CA ILE A 332 12.91 -10.69 0.12
C ILE A 332 14.28 -10.83 -0.56
N VAL A 333 14.48 -10.24 -1.73
CA VAL A 333 15.72 -10.42 -2.52
C VAL A 333 16.99 -9.94 -1.81
N GLN A 334 16.94 -8.86 -1.02
CA GLN A 334 18.10 -8.34 -0.28
C GLN A 334 18.52 -9.26 0.87
N ARG A 335 17.60 -10.06 1.41
CA ARG A 335 17.88 -11.03 2.48
C ARG A 335 18.35 -12.38 1.94
N LEU A 336 18.01 -12.71 0.68
CA LEU A 336 18.40 -13.96 0.05
C LEU A 336 19.91 -14.25 0.14
N PRO A 337 20.84 -13.31 -0.15
CA PRO A 337 22.28 -13.56 0.01
C PRO A 337 22.66 -13.93 1.45
N HIS A 338 22.05 -13.25 2.43
CA HIS A 338 22.33 -13.52 3.84
C HIS A 338 21.89 -14.94 4.25
N TYR A 339 20.70 -15.36 3.82
CA TYR A 339 20.22 -16.72 4.08
C TYR A 339 21.00 -17.77 3.28
N ILE A 340 21.44 -17.48 2.06
CA ILE A 340 22.31 -18.40 1.29
C ILE A 340 23.61 -18.63 2.06
N ILE A 341 24.27 -17.57 2.53
CA ILE A 341 25.52 -17.68 3.30
C ILE A 341 25.28 -18.49 4.58
N LEU A 342 24.22 -18.19 5.32
CA LEU A 342 23.89 -18.90 6.56
C LEU A 342 23.59 -20.38 6.30
N SER A 343 22.79 -20.68 5.27
CA SER A 343 22.45 -22.06 4.89
C SER A 343 23.66 -22.84 4.42
N ILE A 344 24.57 -22.24 3.65
CA ILE A 344 25.84 -22.87 3.25
C ILE A 344 26.67 -23.17 4.49
N GLY A 345 26.85 -22.20 5.40
CA GLY A 345 27.63 -22.39 6.63
C GLY A 345 27.07 -23.52 7.51
N ILE A 346 25.76 -23.52 7.74
CA ILE A 346 25.07 -24.59 8.51
C ILE A 346 25.25 -25.95 7.84
N ASN A 347 25.14 -26.01 6.50
CA ASN A 347 25.25 -27.29 5.78
C ASN A 347 26.69 -27.80 5.69
N ILE A 348 27.71 -26.93 5.61
CA ILE A 348 29.12 -27.32 5.71
C ILE A 348 29.40 -27.87 7.11
N PHE A 349 28.94 -27.18 8.16
CA PHE A 349 29.09 -27.65 9.54
C PHE A 349 28.43 -29.02 9.74
N LEU A 350 27.18 -29.16 9.31
CA LEU A 350 26.48 -30.44 9.32
C LEU A 350 27.19 -31.51 8.50
N ALA A 351 27.81 -31.16 7.36
CA ALA A 351 28.57 -32.09 6.54
C ALA A 351 29.79 -32.65 7.28
N VAL A 352 30.61 -31.77 7.87
CA VAL A 352 31.77 -32.17 8.69
C VAL A 352 31.32 -33.02 9.87
N LEU A 353 30.27 -32.61 10.57
CA LEU A 353 29.73 -33.35 11.71
C LEU A 353 29.30 -34.76 11.30
N THR A 354 28.57 -34.90 10.19
CA THR A 354 28.16 -36.23 9.70
C THR A 354 29.34 -37.08 9.23
N MET A 355 30.39 -36.49 8.65
CA MET A 355 31.61 -37.24 8.29
C MET A 355 32.35 -37.74 9.54
N VAL A 356 32.34 -36.97 10.63
CA VAL A 356 32.96 -37.37 11.91
C VAL A 356 32.13 -38.44 12.63
N ILE A 357 30.80 -38.39 12.55
CA ILE A 357 29.92 -39.34 13.24
C ILE A 357 29.77 -40.66 12.47
N PHE A 358 29.73 -40.61 11.13
CA PHE A 358 29.54 -41.77 10.27
C PHE A 358 30.81 -41.99 9.45
N GLU A 359 31.80 -42.70 10.02
CA GLU A 359 33.07 -43.03 9.34
C GLU A 359 32.89 -43.95 8.12
N ASP A 360 31.80 -44.72 8.05
CA ASP A 360 31.53 -45.73 6.99
C ASP A 360 30.22 -45.42 6.22
N SER A 361 30.14 -44.31 5.48
CA SER A 361 29.06 -44.15 4.50
C SER A 361 29.51 -44.64 3.12
N GLU A 362 28.99 -45.78 2.64
CA GLU A 362 29.15 -46.27 1.25
C GLU A 362 28.53 -45.35 0.19
N ALA A 363 27.88 -44.25 0.60
CA ALA A 363 27.25 -43.30 -0.30
C ALA A 363 28.29 -42.66 -1.24
N SER A 364 27.98 -42.68 -2.53
CA SER A 364 28.87 -42.07 -3.53
C SER A 364 29.05 -40.57 -3.28
N LEU A 365 30.20 -40.01 -3.66
CA LEU A 365 30.47 -38.56 -3.57
C LEU A 365 29.32 -37.74 -4.19
N LEU A 366 28.74 -38.27 -5.27
CA LEU A 366 27.64 -37.65 -5.98
C LEU A 366 26.35 -37.61 -5.14
N GLU A 367 25.99 -38.68 -4.45
CA GLU A 367 24.83 -38.72 -3.54
C GLU A 367 24.98 -37.74 -2.38
N TRP A 368 26.20 -37.62 -1.85
CA TRP A 368 26.53 -36.64 -0.83
C TRP A 368 26.30 -35.20 -1.32
N ILE A 369 26.77 -34.88 -2.52
CA ILE A 369 26.55 -33.56 -3.13
C ILE A 369 25.06 -33.30 -3.36
N LYS A 370 24.31 -34.27 -3.90
CA LYS A 370 22.86 -34.17 -4.13
C LYS A 370 22.11 -33.87 -2.83
N PHE A 371 22.40 -34.61 -1.76
CA PHE A 371 21.77 -34.40 -0.45
C PHE A 371 22.03 -33.00 0.11
N ARG A 372 23.26 -32.50 -0.01
CA ARG A 372 23.64 -31.17 0.53
C ARG A 372 22.99 -30.02 -0.22
N ILE A 373 22.86 -30.12 -1.55
CA ILE A 373 22.16 -29.10 -2.34
C ILE A 373 20.71 -28.99 -1.88
N ILE A 374 20.02 -30.12 -1.71
CA ILE A 374 18.63 -30.15 -1.23
C ILE A 374 18.53 -29.56 0.18
N ALA A 375 19.43 -29.93 1.08
CA ALA A 375 19.44 -29.44 2.46
C ALA A 375 19.69 -27.92 2.55
N ILE A 376 20.53 -27.34 1.68
CA ILE A 376 20.73 -25.88 1.57
C ILE A 376 19.43 -25.20 1.17
N ILE A 377 18.73 -25.72 0.17
CA ILE A 377 17.47 -25.15 -0.34
C ILE A 377 16.39 -25.18 0.75
N ILE A 378 16.25 -26.31 1.44
CA ILE A 378 15.32 -26.46 2.58
C ILE A 378 15.65 -25.46 3.68
N CYS A 379 16.94 -25.28 4.02
CA CYS A 379 17.37 -24.35 5.06
C CYS A 379 17.06 -22.89 4.69
N ILE A 380 17.26 -22.50 3.42
CA ILE A 380 16.86 -21.16 2.94
C ILE A 380 15.36 -20.96 3.11
N CYS A 381 14.54 -21.93 2.68
CA CYS A 381 13.08 -21.86 2.84
C CYS A 381 12.66 -21.76 4.31
N PHE A 382 13.29 -22.54 5.19
CA PHE A 382 13.03 -22.51 6.63
C PHE A 382 13.32 -21.15 7.25
N LEU A 383 14.46 -20.53 6.91
CA LEU A 383 14.83 -19.20 7.43
C LEU A 383 13.81 -18.12 7.05
N TYR A 384 13.28 -18.16 5.82
CA TYR A 384 12.19 -17.27 5.41
C TYR A 384 10.90 -17.50 6.20
N ILE A 385 10.51 -18.77 6.36
CA ILE A 385 9.30 -19.14 7.11
C ILE A 385 9.45 -18.68 8.58
N LYS A 386 10.62 -18.91 9.18
CA LYS A 386 10.95 -18.51 10.55
C LYS A 386 10.79 -17.01 10.74
N ASP A 387 11.29 -16.17 9.84
CA ASP A 387 11.14 -14.71 9.96
C ASP A 387 9.68 -14.25 9.84
N TYR A 388 8.88 -14.91 9.01
CA TYR A 388 7.44 -14.64 8.93
C TYR A 388 6.70 -15.08 10.20
N ILE A 389 7.02 -16.26 10.72
CA ILE A 389 6.49 -16.78 11.99
C ILE A 389 6.85 -15.83 13.12
N ASP A 390 8.11 -15.40 13.22
CA ASP A 390 8.58 -14.44 14.21
C ASP A 390 7.78 -13.15 14.15
N PHE A 391 7.56 -12.60 12.95
CA PHE A 391 6.76 -11.39 12.77
C PHE A 391 5.31 -11.56 13.26
N LYS A 392 4.66 -12.67 12.89
CA LYS A 392 3.25 -12.93 13.22
C LYS A 392 3.07 -13.26 14.70
N LEU A 393 3.96 -14.08 15.26
CA LEU A 393 3.94 -14.46 16.66
C LEU A 393 4.46 -13.34 17.58
N ARG A 394 5.18 -12.33 17.06
CA ARG A 394 5.69 -11.22 17.88
C ARG A 394 4.58 -10.55 18.71
N LYS A 395 3.41 -10.34 18.11
CA LYS A 395 2.26 -9.73 18.80
C LYS A 395 1.67 -10.61 19.91
N SER A 396 1.80 -11.94 19.80
CA SER A 396 1.21 -12.90 20.74
C SER A 396 2.20 -13.34 21.82
N LEU A 397 3.48 -13.53 21.48
CA LEU A 397 4.52 -13.99 22.39
C LEU A 397 5.11 -12.86 23.24
N TYR A 398 5.13 -11.62 22.73
CA TYR A 398 5.64 -10.45 23.44
C TYR A 398 4.52 -9.51 23.90
N HIS A 399 3.43 -10.09 24.42
CA HIS A 399 2.38 -9.30 25.03
C HIS A 399 2.87 -8.76 26.38
N HIS A 400 2.81 -7.44 26.55
CA HIS A 400 2.91 -6.68 27.81
C HIS A 400 4.27 -6.19 28.35
N GLN A 401 5.42 -6.47 27.75
CA GLN A 401 6.65 -5.77 28.14
C GLN A 401 7.20 -4.94 26.97
N LYS A 402 6.89 -3.63 27.02
CA LYS A 402 7.57 -2.53 26.31
C LYS A 402 7.28 -2.35 24.81
N ASN A 403 6.04 -1.95 24.47
CA ASN A 403 5.77 -1.37 23.15
C ASN A 403 6.20 0.11 23.08
N TYR A 404 7.52 0.34 23.08
CA TYR A 404 8.15 1.66 22.92
C TYR A 404 7.60 2.44 21.72
N GLN A 405 7.41 1.76 20.59
CA GLN A 405 6.85 2.35 19.37
C GLN A 405 5.43 2.89 19.57
N PHE A 406 4.59 2.19 20.34
CA PHE A 406 3.21 2.61 20.57
C PHE A 406 3.14 3.83 21.48
N SER A 407 4.01 3.92 22.49
CA SER A 407 4.13 5.14 23.30
C SER A 407 4.63 6.32 22.48
N LEU A 408 5.66 6.12 21.66
CA LEU A 408 6.17 7.18 20.79
C LEU A 408 5.07 7.74 19.87
N HIS A 409 4.28 6.84 19.26
CA HIS A 409 3.14 7.20 18.44
C HIS A 409 2.07 7.96 19.24
N ARG A 410 1.78 7.51 20.47
CA ARG A 410 0.80 8.15 21.36
C ARG A 410 1.25 9.56 21.76
N PHE A 411 2.52 9.72 22.14
CA PHE A 411 3.15 11.00 22.45
C PHE A 411 3.03 11.96 21.28
N LEU A 412 3.49 11.56 20.09
CA LEU A 412 3.46 12.41 18.89
C LEU A 412 2.03 12.82 18.51
N HIS A 413 1.07 11.90 18.62
CA HIS A 413 -0.33 12.20 18.32
C HIS A 413 -0.92 13.21 19.31
N GLN A 414 -0.54 13.14 20.59
CA GLN A 414 -0.95 14.13 21.60
C GLN A 414 -0.26 15.47 21.38
N ALA A 415 1.05 15.47 21.19
CA ALA A 415 1.85 16.68 21.02
C ALA A 415 1.46 17.49 19.77
N LYS A 416 0.95 16.84 18.71
CA LYS A 416 0.48 17.52 17.48
C LYS A 416 -0.54 18.62 17.72
N ASN A 417 -1.37 18.49 18.76
CA ASN A 417 -2.45 19.43 19.05
C ASN A 417 -2.14 20.34 20.25
N GLU A 418 -0.94 20.24 20.83
CA GLU A 418 -0.53 20.98 22.02
C GLU A 418 0.37 22.16 21.64
N TYR A 419 -0.12 23.38 21.85
CA TYR A 419 0.60 24.62 21.50
C TYR A 419 1.36 25.24 22.68
N LYS A 420 1.23 24.66 23.89
CA LYS A 420 1.88 25.16 25.11
C LYS A 420 3.03 24.27 25.53
N LEU A 421 4.18 24.90 25.76
CA LEU A 421 5.41 24.27 26.27
C LEU A 421 5.16 23.40 27.52
N SER A 422 4.36 23.90 28.47
CA SER A 422 4.02 23.18 29.70
C SER A 422 3.30 21.86 29.45
N ASN A 423 2.39 21.82 28.48
CA ASN A 423 1.57 20.65 28.17
C ASN A 423 2.38 19.56 27.44
N LEU A 424 3.33 20.00 26.62
CA LEU A 424 4.24 19.10 25.91
C LEU A 424 5.19 18.40 26.89
N ILE A 425 5.76 19.17 27.83
CA ILE A 425 6.58 18.64 28.94
C ILE A 425 5.75 17.68 29.81
N TYR A 426 4.51 18.02 30.14
CA TYR A 426 3.61 17.15 30.91
C TYR A 426 3.33 15.82 30.21
N SER A 427 3.02 15.86 28.90
CA SER A 427 2.71 14.67 28.11
C SER A 427 3.93 13.74 28.01
N MET A 428 5.12 14.32 27.82
CA MET A 428 6.37 13.56 27.81
C MET A 428 6.62 12.89 29.17
N ARG A 429 6.49 13.64 30.26
CA ARG A 429 6.66 13.16 31.63
C ARG A 429 5.76 11.97 31.92
N ARG A 430 4.49 12.03 31.48
CA ARG A 430 3.53 10.93 31.64
C ARG A 430 3.99 9.67 30.90
N GLU A 431 4.46 9.78 29.67
CA GLU A 431 4.92 8.62 28.90
C GLU A 431 6.16 7.95 29.51
N ILE A 432 7.10 8.76 30.02
CA ILE A 432 8.27 8.26 30.76
C ILE A 432 7.86 7.55 32.05
N ALA A 433 6.96 8.15 32.83
CA ALA A 433 6.43 7.54 34.05
C ALA A 433 5.69 6.22 33.74
N ASP A 434 4.81 6.20 32.73
CA ASP A 434 3.98 5.04 32.38
C ASP A 434 4.82 3.85 31.88
N ILE A 435 5.83 4.08 31.03
CA ILE A 435 6.65 2.99 30.46
C ILE A 435 7.68 2.48 31.44
N LEU A 436 8.41 3.39 32.09
CA LEU A 436 9.52 3.01 32.97
C LEU A 436 9.04 2.69 34.38
N LYS A 437 7.76 2.96 34.70
CA LYS A 437 7.14 2.82 36.02
C LYS A 437 7.93 3.57 37.09
N LEU A 438 8.40 4.77 36.74
CA LEU A 438 9.15 5.64 37.63
C LEU A 438 8.18 6.49 38.43
N GLU A 439 8.42 6.58 39.73
CA GLU A 439 7.68 7.47 40.63
C GLU A 439 8.39 8.82 40.69
N GLU A 440 7.64 9.89 40.96
CA GLU A 440 8.16 11.24 41.22
C GLU A 440 9.05 11.82 40.10
N THR A 441 8.48 12.69 39.28
CA THR A 441 9.18 13.31 38.13
C THR A 441 9.18 14.83 38.22
N CYS A 442 10.36 15.43 38.07
CA CYS A 442 10.58 16.87 38.17
C CYS A 442 11.29 17.39 36.93
N CYS A 443 10.74 18.43 36.28
CA CYS A 443 11.38 19.05 35.12
C CYS A 443 12.07 20.36 35.53
N VAL A 444 13.34 20.48 35.16
CA VAL A 444 14.23 21.53 35.61
C VAL A 444 14.83 22.27 34.41
N GLU A 445 14.71 23.59 34.40
CA GLU A 445 15.38 24.49 33.45
C GLU A 445 16.67 25.01 34.08
N ILE A 446 17.80 24.75 33.42
CA ILE A 446 19.13 25.22 33.82
C ILE A 446 19.54 26.34 32.88
N ASN A 447 19.82 27.53 33.42
CA ASN A 447 20.45 28.60 32.67
C ASN A 447 21.98 28.46 32.78
N LYS A 448 22.65 28.16 31.67
CA LYS A 448 24.10 27.92 31.62
C LYS A 448 24.91 29.18 31.92
N ILE A 449 24.42 30.35 31.48
CA ILE A 449 25.11 31.65 31.62
C ILE A 449 25.01 32.15 33.07
N LYS A 450 23.80 32.15 33.64
CA LYS A 450 23.54 32.67 34.99
C LYS A 450 23.78 31.63 36.08
N LYS A 451 24.10 30.38 35.72
CA LYS A 451 24.18 29.22 36.63
C LYS A 451 23.01 29.16 37.59
N SER A 452 21.80 29.35 37.06
CA SER A 452 20.57 29.36 37.85
C SER A 452 19.66 28.21 37.42
N VAL A 453 19.02 27.58 38.39
CA VAL A 453 18.04 26.51 38.15
C VAL A 453 16.64 27.04 38.43
N ARG A 454 15.72 26.81 37.50
CA ARG A 454 14.29 27.08 37.64
C ARG A 454 13.52 25.77 37.51
N VAL A 455 12.72 25.44 38.52
CA VAL A 455 11.77 24.32 38.43
C VAL A 455 10.55 24.79 37.65
N LEU A 456 10.19 24.08 36.59
CA LEU A 456 9.13 24.50 35.68
C LEU A 456 7.73 24.06 36.14
N ASP A 457 7.62 22.88 36.78
CA ASP A 457 6.42 22.45 37.49
C ASP A 457 6.66 21.11 38.21
N SER A 458 6.56 21.04 39.54
CA SER A 458 6.54 19.76 40.28
C SER A 458 6.06 19.89 41.73
N GLU A 459 5.31 18.90 42.22
CA GLU A 459 5.01 18.70 43.65
C GLU A 459 6.24 18.21 44.45
N TYR A 460 7.26 17.67 43.77
CA TYR A 460 8.48 17.09 44.37
C TYR A 460 9.74 17.73 43.79
N VAL A 461 10.55 18.36 44.64
CA VAL A 461 11.81 19.04 44.25
C VAL A 461 13.00 18.42 44.99
N PRO A 462 13.90 17.69 44.31
CA PRO A 462 15.06 17.06 44.95
C PRO A 462 16.23 18.05 45.08
N HIS A 463 16.23 18.87 46.15
CA HIS A 463 17.21 19.96 46.35
C HIS A 463 18.69 19.51 46.30
N ARG A 464 19.06 18.39 46.96
CA ARG A 464 20.44 17.85 46.91
C ARG A 464 20.85 17.41 45.50
N THR A 465 19.94 16.78 44.77
CA THR A 465 20.20 16.32 43.39
C THR A 465 20.43 17.51 42.45
N ILE A 466 19.68 18.60 42.62
CA ILE A 466 19.84 19.84 41.86
C ILE A 466 21.20 20.49 42.11
N GLU A 467 21.72 20.45 43.34
CA GLU A 467 23.07 20.94 43.66
C GLU A 467 24.16 20.07 43.00
N THR A 468 24.01 18.75 42.99
CA THR A 468 24.97 17.83 42.34
C THR A 468 25.03 17.98 40.82
N LEU A 469 23.95 18.44 40.18
CA LEU A 469 23.91 18.71 38.74
C LEU A 469 24.91 19.77 38.29
N PHE A 470 25.20 20.77 39.14
CA PHE A 470 26.21 21.80 38.84
C PHE A 470 27.65 21.29 38.91
N ASN A 471 27.89 20.17 39.59
CA ASN A 471 29.22 19.54 39.67
C ASN A 471 29.53 18.68 38.45
N HIS A 472 28.54 18.37 37.62
CA HIS A 472 28.73 17.69 36.35
C HIS A 472 29.12 18.68 35.23
N GLN A 473 29.93 18.25 34.26
CA GLN A 473 30.29 19.04 33.09
C GLN A 473 29.09 19.14 32.12
N LEU A 474 28.11 19.98 32.48
CA LEU A 474 26.82 20.13 31.78
C LEU A 474 26.96 20.44 30.28
N ASP A 475 28.06 21.07 29.87
CA ASP A 475 28.34 21.41 28.46
C ASP A 475 28.67 20.19 27.57
N THR A 476 28.96 19.03 28.17
CA THR A 476 29.28 17.79 27.43
C THR A 476 28.03 16.98 27.06
N TYR A 477 26.90 17.22 27.73
CA TYR A 477 25.68 16.45 27.49
C TYR A 477 24.91 16.97 26.28
N LYS A 478 24.53 16.04 25.41
CA LYS A 478 23.64 16.28 24.26
C LYS A 478 22.21 15.92 24.61
N VAL A 479 21.26 16.39 23.82
CA VAL A 479 19.85 15.94 23.89
C VAL A 479 19.80 14.42 23.83
N GLY A 480 18.95 13.81 24.68
CA GLY A 480 18.83 12.36 24.82
C GLY A 480 19.90 11.71 25.70
N SER A 481 20.89 12.46 26.20
CA SER A 481 21.85 11.93 27.18
C SER A 481 21.15 11.56 28.48
N THR A 482 21.53 10.42 29.04
CA THR A 482 21.13 9.97 30.37
C THR A 482 22.24 10.29 31.38
N VAL A 483 21.87 10.94 32.48
CA VAL A 483 22.77 11.29 33.58
C VAL A 483 22.33 10.48 34.79
N LEU A 484 23.22 9.63 35.31
CA LEU A 484 22.97 8.92 36.55
C LEU A 484 23.33 9.83 37.73
N LEU A 485 22.34 10.14 38.56
CA LEU A 485 22.49 10.89 39.80
C LEU A 485 22.13 9.95 40.96
N GLU A 486 22.59 10.24 42.18
CA GLU A 486 22.56 9.30 43.33
C GLU A 486 21.27 8.47 43.45
N LYS A 487 20.10 9.12 43.41
CA LYS A 487 18.77 8.48 43.47
C LYS A 487 17.87 8.77 42.26
N HIS A 488 18.42 9.38 41.20
CA HIS A 488 17.62 9.87 40.08
C HIS A 488 18.29 9.60 38.73
N PHE A 489 17.49 9.31 37.72
CA PHE A 489 17.89 9.46 36.33
C PHE A 489 17.59 10.89 35.87
N GLY A 490 18.59 11.55 35.28
CA GLY A 490 18.44 12.81 34.57
C GLY A 490 18.40 12.56 33.08
N PHE A 491 17.33 13.00 32.41
CA PHE A 491 17.18 12.91 30.96
C PHE A 491 17.25 14.31 30.36
N VAL A 492 18.23 14.55 29.49
CA VAL A 492 18.37 15.86 28.82
C VAL A 492 17.33 15.97 27.72
N LEU A 493 16.29 16.77 27.97
CA LEU A 493 15.15 16.93 27.07
C LEU A 493 15.44 17.90 25.93
N SER A 494 16.15 18.98 26.24
CA SER A 494 16.55 20.00 25.28
C SER A 494 17.82 20.69 25.76
N ALA A 495 18.69 21.05 24.82
CA ALA A 495 19.94 21.72 25.12
C ALA A 495 20.19 22.82 24.08
N SER A 496 20.10 24.07 24.50
CA SER A 496 20.52 25.23 23.73
C SER A 496 21.85 25.80 24.26
N ALA A 497 22.35 26.82 23.58
CA ALA A 497 23.57 27.53 23.99
C ALA A 497 23.40 28.19 25.38
N GLU A 498 22.20 28.67 25.70
CA GLU A 498 21.96 29.43 26.93
C GLU A 498 21.21 28.63 28.01
N LYS A 499 20.40 27.65 27.60
CA LYS A 499 19.47 26.93 28.46
C LYS A 499 19.53 25.42 28.24
N MET A 500 19.27 24.64 29.28
CA MET A 500 19.12 23.20 29.20
C MET A 500 17.91 22.76 30.02
N LEU A 501 17.11 21.87 29.45
CA LEU A 501 15.96 21.25 30.12
C LEU A 501 16.32 19.81 30.48
N ILE A 502 16.19 19.48 31.76
CA ILE A 502 16.48 18.13 32.28
C ILE A 502 15.25 17.62 33.04
N LEU A 503 14.80 16.42 32.68
CA LEU A 503 13.81 15.69 33.45
C LEU A 503 14.51 14.79 34.46
N LEU A 504 14.20 14.99 35.74
CA LEU A 504 14.68 14.15 36.83
C LEU A 504 13.58 13.15 37.20
N CYS A 505 13.94 11.87 37.22
CA CYS A 505 13.04 10.78 37.61
C CYS A 505 13.69 9.97 38.73
N ASN A 506 12.97 9.73 39.82
CA ASN A 506 13.46 8.84 40.89
C ASN A 506 13.44 7.39 40.39
N TYR A 507 14.55 6.67 40.53
CA TYR A 507 14.67 5.31 39.98
C TYR A 507 14.08 4.21 40.87
N ASN A 508 13.69 4.52 42.11
CA ASN A 508 12.94 3.65 43.04
C ASN A 508 13.39 2.17 43.05
N GLY A 509 14.71 1.94 43.15
CA GLY A 509 15.31 0.58 43.19
C GLY A 509 15.70 -0.02 41.83
N LYS A 510 15.45 0.66 40.71
CA LYS A 510 15.94 0.27 39.37
C LYS A 510 17.38 0.76 39.17
N GLU A 511 18.35 -0.14 39.34
CA GLU A 511 19.77 0.22 39.27
C GLU A 511 20.26 0.63 37.87
N ASN A 512 19.69 0.09 36.79
CA ASN A 512 20.11 0.36 35.41
C ASN A 512 18.95 0.35 34.40
N LEU A 513 19.12 1.09 33.30
CA LEU A 513 18.23 1.06 32.13
C LEU A 513 18.76 0.05 31.09
N ASN A 514 17.86 -0.70 30.46
CA ASN A 514 18.23 -1.58 29.34
C ASN A 514 18.51 -0.77 28.06
N VAL A 515 19.27 -1.33 27.11
CA VAL A 515 19.58 -0.71 25.81
C VAL A 515 18.33 -0.23 25.09
N ASP A 516 17.25 -1.02 25.07
CA ASP A 516 15.99 -0.60 24.43
C ASP A 516 15.31 0.58 25.14
N GLU A 517 15.47 0.70 26.46
CA GLU A 517 14.93 1.83 27.24
C GLU A 517 15.72 3.10 26.93
N ILE A 518 17.04 2.99 26.87
CA ILE A 518 17.93 4.11 26.55
C ILE A 518 17.62 4.63 25.14
N VAL A 519 17.56 3.73 24.14
CA VAL A 519 17.24 4.10 22.75
C VAL A 519 15.86 4.75 22.65
N TRP A 520 14.87 4.23 23.39
CA TRP A 520 13.53 4.81 23.39
C TRP A 520 13.49 6.21 24.02
N ILE A 521 14.13 6.40 25.17
CA ILE A 521 14.18 7.71 25.86
C ILE A 521 14.94 8.72 25.01
N GLU A 522 16.07 8.33 24.44
CA GLU A 522 16.86 9.17 23.53
C GLU A 522 15.99 9.63 22.35
N THR A 523 15.24 8.70 21.75
CA THR A 523 14.32 9.00 20.65
C THR A 523 13.21 9.97 21.11
N LEU A 524 12.61 9.74 22.28
CA LEU A 524 11.57 10.61 22.84
C LEU A 524 12.10 12.03 23.13
N CYS A 525 13.32 12.15 23.67
CA CYS A 525 13.98 13.43 23.93
C CYS A 525 14.26 14.18 22.63
N ASN A 526 14.77 13.50 21.61
CA ASN A 526 15.03 14.13 20.30
C ASN A 526 13.74 14.65 19.64
N TYR A 527 12.63 13.89 19.73
CA TYR A 527 11.33 14.40 19.24
C TYR A 527 10.83 15.58 20.05
N THR A 528 11.02 15.55 21.37
CA THR A 528 10.64 16.66 22.25
C THR A 528 11.43 17.91 21.88
N ASP A 529 12.75 17.82 21.73
CA ASP A 529 13.61 18.95 21.34
C ASP A 529 13.22 19.56 19.99
N LEU A 530 12.95 18.73 18.98
CA LEU A 530 12.44 19.21 17.69
C LEU A 530 11.12 19.98 17.82
N LEU A 531 10.19 19.48 18.63
CA LEU A 531 8.90 20.15 18.86
C LEU A 531 9.08 21.47 19.63
N LEU A 532 10.00 21.50 20.58
CA LEU A 532 10.38 22.71 21.32
C LEU A 532 10.99 23.76 20.39
N GLU A 533 11.88 23.36 19.49
CA GLU A 533 12.48 24.24 18.50
C GLU A 533 11.42 24.80 17.54
N CYS A 534 10.54 23.95 17.01
CA CYS A 534 9.41 24.38 16.19
C CYS A 534 8.52 25.39 16.94
N SER A 535 8.22 25.15 18.21
CA SER A 535 7.43 26.06 19.03
C SER A 535 8.09 27.43 19.18
N ASN A 536 9.40 27.46 19.46
CA ASN A 536 10.15 28.72 19.57
C ASN A 536 10.21 29.47 18.24
N GLN A 537 10.43 28.76 17.13
CA GLN A 537 10.41 29.35 15.78
C GLN A 537 9.05 29.96 15.43
N ILE A 538 7.95 29.28 15.81
CA ILE A 538 6.60 29.82 15.63
C ILE A 538 6.43 31.09 16.47
N GLU A 539 6.88 31.10 17.72
CA GLU A 539 6.79 32.28 18.59
C GLU A 539 7.58 33.47 18.03
N ASP A 540 8.80 33.24 17.53
CA ASP A 540 9.63 34.27 16.91
C ASP A 540 9.02 34.78 15.60
N LEU A 541 8.46 33.89 14.79
CA LEU A 541 7.74 34.27 13.58
C LEU A 541 6.48 35.09 13.92
N LEU A 542 5.77 34.75 14.99
CA LEU A 542 4.65 35.54 15.49
C LEU A 542 5.08 36.93 15.95
N LYS A 543 6.22 37.06 16.65
CA LYS A 543 6.80 38.37 17.02
C LYS A 543 7.14 39.22 15.80
N GLN A 544 7.81 38.62 14.81
CA GLN A 544 8.13 39.31 13.55
C GLN A 544 6.86 39.76 12.81
N LEU A 545 5.80 38.94 12.79
CA LEU A 545 4.52 39.32 12.21
C LEU A 545 3.85 40.47 12.96
N GLN A 546 3.96 40.52 14.29
CA GLN A 546 3.46 41.63 15.11
C GLN A 546 4.21 42.94 14.83
N GLU A 547 5.53 42.89 14.63
CA GLU A 547 6.32 44.06 14.25
C GLU A 547 5.90 44.61 12.88
N ILE A 548 5.71 43.74 11.88
CA ILE A 548 5.24 44.13 10.53
C ILE A 548 3.83 44.73 10.57
N LYS A 549 2.96 44.26 11.50
CA LYS A 549 1.61 44.80 11.68
C LYS A 549 1.60 46.27 12.12
N ASN A 550 2.64 46.73 12.82
CA ASN A 550 2.72 48.09 13.34
C ASN A 550 3.23 49.13 12.30
N LEU A 551 3.49 48.70 11.07
CA LEU A 551 3.81 49.62 9.97
C LEU A 551 2.56 50.37 9.52
N GLU A 552 2.69 51.66 9.16
CA GLU A 552 1.58 52.49 8.64
C GLU A 552 0.92 51.87 7.39
N HIS A 553 1.67 51.07 6.63
CA HIS A 553 1.20 50.32 5.47
C HIS A 553 1.69 48.87 5.53
N PRO A 554 0.92 47.94 6.14
CA PRO A 554 1.30 46.54 6.14
C PRO A 554 1.37 46.00 4.71
N PRO A 555 2.34 45.12 4.39
CA PRO A 555 2.48 44.58 3.06
C PRO A 555 1.25 43.76 2.65
N LYS A 556 0.84 43.86 1.38
CA LYS A 556 -0.40 43.26 0.84
C LYS A 556 -0.57 41.76 1.16
N TRP A 557 0.54 41.00 1.18
CA TRP A 557 0.51 39.58 1.50
C TRP A 557 0.08 39.31 2.96
N LEU A 558 0.41 40.22 3.89
CA LEU A 558 0.04 40.12 5.30
C LEU A 558 -1.46 40.39 5.48
N ALA A 559 -2.00 41.41 4.80
CA ALA A 559 -3.44 41.66 4.78
C ALA A 559 -4.22 40.45 4.23
N ARG A 560 -3.70 39.81 3.17
CA ARG A 560 -4.29 38.59 2.59
C ARG A 560 -4.19 37.38 3.53
N LEU A 561 -3.07 37.22 4.24
CA LEU A 561 -2.90 36.17 5.23
C LEU A 561 -3.86 36.36 6.41
N MET A 562 -3.96 37.57 6.96
CA MET A 562 -4.87 37.92 8.05
C MET A 562 -6.33 37.71 7.68
N PHE A 563 -6.73 38.10 6.47
CA PHE A 563 -8.07 37.81 5.94
C PHE A 563 -8.36 36.31 5.91
N LYS A 564 -7.45 35.51 5.33
CA LYS A 564 -7.61 34.05 5.25
C LYS A 564 -7.68 33.39 6.61
N LEU A 565 -6.83 33.79 7.55
CA LEU A 565 -6.85 33.27 8.91
C LEU A 565 -8.16 33.64 9.62
N SER A 566 -8.62 34.88 9.48
CA SER A 566 -9.88 35.32 10.08
C SER A 566 -11.10 34.56 9.53
N GLU A 567 -11.19 34.33 8.21
CA GLU A 567 -12.30 33.55 7.64
C GLU A 567 -12.22 32.07 8.01
N LYS A 568 -11.01 31.50 8.06
CA LYS A 568 -10.81 30.12 8.51
C LYS A 568 -11.25 29.96 9.96
N GLU A 569 -10.87 30.87 10.84
CA GLU A 569 -11.25 30.83 12.24
C GLU A 569 -12.75 30.99 12.45
N ARG A 570 -13.39 31.92 11.73
CA ARG A 570 -14.87 32.04 11.72
C ARG A 570 -15.56 30.76 11.26
N THR A 571 -14.99 30.09 10.27
CA THR A 571 -15.51 28.81 9.76
C THR A 571 -15.38 27.70 10.80
N ASN A 572 -14.23 27.62 11.48
CA ASN A 572 -13.99 26.66 12.55
C ASN A 572 -14.96 26.91 13.72
N LEU A 573 -15.05 28.15 14.20
CA LEU A 573 -15.96 28.55 15.27
C LEU A 573 -17.42 28.25 14.94
N ALA A 574 -17.86 28.51 13.70
CA ALA A 574 -19.21 28.16 13.27
C ALA A 574 -19.44 26.64 13.30
N SER A 575 -18.43 25.84 12.92
CA SER A 575 -18.50 24.38 12.98
C SER A 575 -18.55 23.87 14.42
N ASP A 576 -17.69 24.39 15.30
CA ASP A 576 -17.61 23.99 16.70
C ASP A 576 -18.90 24.34 17.46
N ILE A 577 -19.47 25.53 17.21
CA ILE A 577 -20.76 25.92 17.79
C ILE A 577 -21.91 25.08 17.21
N HIS A 578 -21.89 24.79 15.90
CA HIS A 578 -22.90 23.97 15.24
C HIS A 578 -22.89 22.53 15.75
N ASP A 579 -21.73 21.89 15.82
CA ASP A 579 -21.59 20.47 16.15
C ASP A 579 -21.56 20.21 17.65
N GLY A 580 -21.12 21.19 18.45
CA GLY A 580 -21.18 21.14 19.91
C GLY A 580 -22.47 21.74 20.46
N VAL A 581 -22.45 23.05 20.71
CA VAL A 581 -23.47 23.76 21.49
C VAL A 581 -24.88 23.63 20.90
N LEU A 582 -25.02 23.76 19.57
CA LEU A 582 -26.32 23.69 18.91
C LEU A 582 -26.90 22.27 18.91
N GLN A 583 -26.09 21.24 18.62
CA GLN A 583 -26.57 19.84 18.70
C GLN A 583 -26.95 19.45 20.12
N ASP A 584 -26.17 19.89 21.11
CA ASP A 584 -26.47 19.64 22.52
C ASP A 584 -27.77 20.31 22.94
N GLN A 585 -28.00 21.57 22.54
CA GLN A 585 -29.28 22.26 22.80
C GLN A 585 -30.46 21.56 22.12
N ILE A 586 -30.34 21.17 20.85
CA ILE A 586 -31.39 20.41 20.14
C ILE A 586 -31.69 19.08 20.87
N ARG A 587 -30.66 18.40 21.36
CA ARG A 587 -30.80 17.17 22.14
C ARG A 587 -31.50 17.43 23.47
N LEU A 588 -31.19 18.52 24.16
CA LEU A 588 -31.85 18.91 25.41
C LEU A 588 -33.32 19.25 25.19
N THR A 589 -33.65 20.04 24.17
CA THR A 589 -35.03 20.37 23.81
C THR A 589 -35.87 19.13 23.49
N ARG A 590 -35.31 18.16 22.72
CA ARG A 590 -36.01 16.88 22.46
C ARG A 590 -36.24 16.04 23.71
N LYS A 591 -35.26 16.01 24.63
CA LYS A 591 -35.43 15.34 25.92
C LYS A 591 -36.52 16.03 26.75
N PHE A 592 -36.52 17.35 26.75
CA PHE A 592 -37.52 18.17 27.44
C PHE A 592 -38.93 17.88 26.92
N GLU A 593 -39.14 17.90 25.60
CA GLU A 593 -40.42 17.53 24.95
C GLU A 593 -40.95 16.17 25.43
N SER A 594 -40.07 15.15 25.45
CA SER A 594 -40.45 13.79 25.87
C SER A 594 -40.89 13.68 27.34
N TYR A 595 -40.39 14.56 28.21
CA TYR A 595 -40.83 14.64 29.60
C TYR A 595 -42.08 15.52 29.77
N ASN A 596 -42.17 16.63 29.05
CA ASN A 596 -43.31 17.56 29.09
C ASN A 596 -44.62 16.86 28.68
N GLU A 597 -44.58 15.95 27.70
CA GLU A 597 -45.74 15.13 27.30
C GLU A 597 -46.33 14.26 28.42
N ARG A 598 -45.54 13.93 29.45
CA ARG A 598 -45.94 13.07 30.57
C ARG A 598 -46.53 13.83 31.75
N VAL A 599 -46.41 15.16 31.75
CA VAL A 599 -46.94 16.03 32.81
C VAL A 599 -48.43 16.25 32.60
N LYS A 600 -49.22 15.94 33.64
CA LYS A 600 -50.69 16.06 33.62
C LYS A 600 -51.22 17.31 34.33
N ASP A 601 -50.40 17.93 35.16
CA ASP A 601 -50.74 19.17 35.85
C ASP A 601 -50.67 20.35 34.89
N LYS A 602 -51.72 21.19 34.89
CA LYS A 602 -51.91 22.22 33.87
C LYS A 602 -51.03 23.46 34.11
N GLU A 603 -50.92 23.90 35.36
CA GLU A 603 -50.06 25.04 35.71
C GLU A 603 -48.58 24.72 35.46
N MET A 604 -48.13 23.54 35.87
CA MET A 604 -46.77 23.07 35.56
C MET A 604 -46.52 22.96 34.06
N LYS A 605 -47.51 22.52 33.27
CA LYS A 605 -47.39 22.39 31.82
C LYS A 605 -47.25 23.74 31.12
N ASP A 606 -47.96 24.77 31.59
CA ASP A 606 -47.86 26.12 31.02
C ASP A 606 -46.48 26.73 31.29
N ILE A 607 -45.92 26.57 32.50
CA ILE A 607 -44.54 26.97 32.83
C ILE A 607 -43.50 26.23 31.97
N LEU A 608 -43.69 24.92 31.77
CA LEU A 608 -42.79 24.12 30.93
C LEU A 608 -42.86 24.53 29.45
N ASN A 609 -44.03 24.94 28.95
CA ASN A 609 -44.15 25.45 27.59
C ASN A 609 -43.45 26.81 27.41
N GLU A 610 -43.50 27.69 28.40
CA GLU A 610 -42.74 28.96 28.38
C GLU A 610 -41.23 28.70 28.30
N ILE A 611 -40.71 27.79 29.13
CA ILE A 611 -39.30 27.36 29.08
C ILE A 611 -38.96 26.73 27.72
N HIS A 612 -39.89 25.98 27.11
CA HIS A 612 -39.69 25.38 25.81
C HIS A 612 -39.54 26.43 24.69
N GLU A 613 -40.39 27.45 24.69
CA GLU A 613 -40.29 28.58 23.75
C GLU A 613 -38.96 29.33 23.93
N GLU A 614 -38.54 29.61 25.17
CA GLU A 614 -37.23 30.22 25.43
C GLU A 614 -36.07 29.38 24.86
N LEU A 615 -36.12 28.05 25.01
CA LEU A 615 -35.13 27.14 24.42
C LEU A 615 -35.13 27.17 22.89
N LEU A 616 -36.31 27.27 22.26
CA LEU A 616 -36.42 27.41 20.80
C LEU A 616 -35.86 28.75 20.32
N ASP A 617 -36.08 29.83 21.05
CA ASP A 617 -35.51 31.15 20.78
C ASP A 617 -33.98 31.16 20.90
N HIS A 618 -33.43 30.46 21.90
CA HIS A 618 -31.98 30.27 22.01
C HIS A 618 -31.41 29.45 20.85
N ILE A 619 -32.08 28.37 20.44
CA ILE A 619 -31.69 27.60 19.24
C ILE A 619 -31.69 28.49 17.99
N TYR A 620 -32.72 29.33 17.83
CA TYR A 620 -32.81 30.27 16.73
C TYR A 620 -31.64 31.27 16.75
N THR A 621 -31.35 31.86 17.91
CA THR A 621 -30.25 32.81 18.11
C THR A 621 -28.87 32.19 17.84
N ILE A 622 -28.66 30.94 18.27
CA ILE A 622 -27.42 30.21 18.00
C ILE A 622 -27.27 29.92 16.51
N ARG A 623 -28.34 29.46 15.83
CA ARG A 623 -28.32 29.24 14.38
C ARG A 623 -28.02 30.53 13.61
N GLU A 624 -28.62 31.64 14.04
CA GLU A 624 -28.34 32.95 13.46
C GLU A 624 -26.88 33.34 13.67
N THR A 625 -26.32 33.10 14.86
CA THR A 625 -24.91 33.35 15.16
C THR A 625 -23.99 32.51 14.26
N CYS A 626 -24.29 31.21 14.07
CA CYS A 626 -23.56 30.34 13.15
C CYS A 626 -23.64 30.84 11.71
N ASN A 627 -24.82 31.27 11.24
CA ASN A 627 -25.02 31.81 9.89
C ASN A 627 -24.26 33.13 9.69
N ASN A 628 -24.19 33.98 10.71
CA ASN A 628 -23.39 35.21 10.68
C ASN A 628 -21.89 34.93 10.62
N LEU A 629 -21.42 33.91 11.35
CA LEU A 629 -20.02 33.47 11.32
C LEU A 629 -19.67 32.80 10.00
N ARG A 630 -20.57 32.00 9.42
CA ARG A 630 -20.38 31.28 8.16
C ARG A 630 -21.65 31.36 7.32
N PRO A 631 -21.71 32.19 6.26
CA PRO A 631 -22.88 32.26 5.38
C PRO A 631 -22.96 30.99 4.51
N PRO A 632 -23.91 30.07 4.73
CA PRO A 632 -23.95 28.78 4.04
C PRO A 632 -24.26 28.96 2.54
N PHE A 633 -25.18 29.88 2.22
CA PHE A 633 -25.63 30.14 0.85
C PHE A 633 -24.57 30.77 -0.05
N LEU A 634 -23.50 31.35 0.50
CA LEU A 634 -22.42 31.91 -0.31
C LEU A 634 -21.68 30.81 -1.08
N TYR A 635 -21.46 29.65 -0.45
CA TYR A 635 -20.76 28.52 -1.07
C TYR A 635 -21.67 27.65 -1.95
N GLU A 636 -22.96 27.59 -1.62
CA GLU A 636 -23.93 26.70 -2.31
C GLU A 636 -24.68 27.39 -3.45
N LEU A 637 -25.02 28.68 -3.29
CA LEU A 637 -25.90 29.44 -4.19
C LEU A 637 -25.24 30.70 -4.79
N GLY A 638 -24.00 31.01 -4.38
CA GLY A 638 -23.20 32.14 -4.86
C GLY A 638 -23.56 33.50 -4.24
N LEU A 639 -22.71 34.50 -4.51
CA LEU A 639 -22.76 35.83 -3.91
C LEU A 639 -24.14 36.52 -3.97
N LYS A 640 -24.80 36.53 -5.13
CA LYS A 640 -26.08 37.23 -5.30
C LYS A 640 -27.15 36.71 -4.34
N GLN A 641 -27.32 35.39 -4.29
CA GLN A 641 -28.35 34.79 -3.46
C GLN A 641 -28.03 34.95 -1.97
N ALA A 642 -26.75 34.89 -1.60
CA ALA A 642 -26.29 35.18 -0.25
C ALA A 642 -26.62 36.63 0.16
N LEU A 643 -26.37 37.62 -0.71
CA LEU A 643 -26.70 39.03 -0.47
C LEU A 643 -28.21 39.26 -0.36
N LEU A 644 -29.02 38.67 -1.24
CA LEU A 644 -30.48 38.79 -1.14
C LEU A 644 -31.01 38.25 0.20
N ASN A 645 -30.45 37.15 0.69
CA ASN A 645 -30.83 36.61 1.99
C ASN A 645 -30.39 37.52 3.14
N LEU A 646 -29.17 38.08 3.07
CA LEU A 646 -28.68 39.07 4.02
C LEU A 646 -29.59 40.32 4.05
N PHE A 647 -29.97 40.84 2.88
CA PHE A 647 -30.88 41.98 2.74
C PHE A 647 -32.26 41.70 3.33
N LYS A 648 -32.79 40.49 3.12
CA LYS A 648 -34.04 40.06 3.75
C LYS A 648 -33.95 40.07 5.28
N GLN A 649 -32.85 39.56 5.84
CA GLN A 649 -32.63 39.57 7.30
C GLN A 649 -32.51 40.99 7.85
N VAL A 650 -31.78 41.86 7.16
CA VAL A 650 -31.64 43.27 7.53
C VAL A 650 -32.99 43.98 7.48
N ASN A 651 -33.80 43.78 6.44
CA ASN A 651 -35.14 44.36 6.34
C ASN A 651 -36.08 43.95 7.49
N LEU A 652 -35.90 42.75 8.07
CA LEU A 652 -36.71 42.30 9.21
C LEU A 652 -36.30 42.99 10.53
N LYS A 653 -35.08 43.52 10.61
CA LYS A 653 -34.47 44.03 11.85
C LYS A 653 -34.21 45.54 11.84
N ALA A 654 -34.04 46.12 10.65
CA ALA A 654 -33.64 47.50 10.49
C ALA A 654 -34.75 48.47 10.86
N THR A 655 -34.37 49.59 11.45
CA THR A 655 -35.26 50.72 11.76
C THR A 655 -35.23 51.80 10.66
N PHE A 656 -34.62 51.50 9.50
CA PHE A 656 -34.44 52.40 8.37
C PHE A 656 -35.00 51.79 7.08
N PHE A 657 -35.34 52.63 6.09
CA PHE A 657 -35.68 52.16 4.76
C PHE A 657 -34.42 51.75 4.01
N PHE A 658 -34.39 50.49 3.56
CA PHE A 658 -33.25 49.92 2.87
C PHE A 658 -33.54 49.73 1.37
N TYR A 659 -32.75 50.40 0.53
CA TYR A 659 -32.82 50.30 -0.91
C TYR A 659 -31.58 49.57 -1.43
N TYR A 660 -31.77 48.61 -2.34
CA TYR A 660 -30.66 47.92 -2.97
C TYR A 660 -30.86 47.79 -4.48
N ASP A 661 -29.75 47.85 -5.21
CA ASP A 661 -29.69 47.71 -6.66
C ASP A 661 -28.48 46.84 -6.99
N ILE A 662 -28.72 45.60 -7.38
CA ILE A 662 -27.68 44.59 -7.65
C ILE A 662 -27.95 43.95 -9.02
N PRO A 663 -26.90 43.64 -9.81
CA PRO A 663 -27.08 43.14 -11.16
C PRO A 663 -27.56 41.69 -11.15
N GLU A 664 -28.11 41.23 -12.28
CA GLU A 664 -28.64 39.87 -12.39
C GLU A 664 -27.53 38.81 -12.26
N ARG A 665 -26.32 39.13 -12.73
CA ARG A 665 -25.10 38.34 -12.58
C ARG A 665 -24.00 39.24 -12.02
N ILE A 666 -23.32 38.76 -10.98
CA ILE A 666 -22.13 39.40 -10.41
C ILE A 666 -20.93 38.56 -10.85
N ILE A 667 -19.98 39.17 -11.55
CA ILE A 667 -18.76 38.50 -12.02
C ILE A 667 -17.61 38.97 -11.14
N VAL A 668 -16.86 38.05 -10.53
CA VAL A 668 -15.65 38.39 -9.76
C VAL A 668 -14.54 37.37 -10.00
N PRO A 669 -13.26 37.75 -9.84
CA PRO A 669 -12.13 36.89 -10.22
C PRO A 669 -11.95 35.60 -9.41
N SER A 670 -12.51 35.52 -8.21
CA SER A 670 -12.32 34.36 -7.32
C SER A 670 -13.35 34.31 -6.21
N ILE A 671 -13.50 33.16 -5.56
CA ILE A 671 -14.34 33.01 -4.36
C ILE A 671 -13.90 33.91 -3.19
N GLU A 672 -12.61 34.26 -3.12
CA GLU A 672 -12.08 35.21 -2.11
C GLU A 672 -12.71 36.61 -2.28
N HIS A 673 -13.02 37.01 -3.52
CA HIS A 673 -13.70 38.27 -3.83
C HIS A 673 -15.18 38.22 -3.45
N GLU A 674 -15.86 37.09 -3.72
CA GLU A 674 -17.25 36.90 -3.28
C GLU A 674 -17.37 37.03 -1.76
N GLN A 675 -16.48 36.37 -1.03
CA GLN A 675 -16.41 36.44 0.43
C GLN A 675 -16.15 37.86 0.92
N ALA A 676 -15.15 38.54 0.36
CA ALA A 676 -14.82 39.89 0.79
C ALA A 676 -15.99 40.86 0.56
N ILE A 677 -16.63 40.82 -0.61
CA ILE A 677 -17.77 41.69 -0.93
C ILE A 677 -18.95 41.42 0.01
N TYR A 678 -19.28 40.15 0.24
CA TYR A 678 -20.32 39.76 1.19
C TYR A 678 -20.03 40.32 2.60
N ARG A 679 -18.80 40.16 3.08
CA ARG A 679 -18.38 40.64 4.42
C ARG A 679 -18.37 42.15 4.53
N ILE A 680 -17.93 42.86 3.49
CA ILE A 680 -17.93 44.32 3.45
C ILE A 680 -19.38 44.82 3.56
N ILE A 681 -20.28 44.27 2.75
CA ILE A 681 -21.71 44.64 2.78
C ILE A 681 -22.34 44.31 4.14
N GLN A 682 -22.03 43.14 4.70
CA GLN A 682 -22.49 42.74 6.04
C GLN A 682 -22.04 43.72 7.13
N GLU A 683 -20.77 44.10 7.12
CA GLU A 683 -20.22 45.04 8.10
C GLU A 683 -20.81 46.45 7.94
N LEU A 684 -20.97 46.93 6.69
CA LEU A 684 -21.59 48.23 6.40
C LEU A 684 -23.04 48.28 6.90
N LEU A 685 -23.83 47.23 6.67
CA LEU A 685 -25.22 47.16 7.15
C LEU A 685 -25.29 47.04 8.68
N ASN A 686 -24.38 46.28 9.30
CA ASN A 686 -24.30 46.21 10.76
C ASN A 686 -23.93 47.56 11.37
N ASN A 687 -23.00 48.28 10.77
CA ASN A 687 -22.63 49.64 11.19
C ASN A 687 -23.81 50.60 11.04
N ALA A 688 -24.58 50.49 9.95
CA ALA A 688 -25.80 51.26 9.79
C ALA A 688 -26.80 51.01 10.93
N MET A 689 -27.09 49.74 11.22
CA MET A 689 -28.06 49.36 12.26
C MET A 689 -27.64 49.81 13.66
N LYS A 690 -26.33 49.77 13.97
CA LYS A 690 -25.83 50.04 15.33
C LYS A 690 -25.44 51.49 15.57
N HIS A 691 -24.97 52.20 14.53
CA HIS A 691 -24.22 53.45 14.72
C HIS A 691 -24.74 54.63 13.88
N SER A 692 -25.32 54.42 12.69
CA SER A 692 -25.60 55.55 11.78
C SER A 692 -26.79 56.42 12.20
N LYS A 693 -27.78 55.85 12.92
CA LYS A 693 -29.10 56.48 13.14
C LYS A 693 -29.76 56.98 11.84
N ALA A 694 -29.40 56.39 10.70
CA ALA A 694 -29.94 56.76 9.40
C ALA A 694 -31.43 56.42 9.30
N THR A 695 -32.16 57.17 8.47
CA THR A 695 -33.54 56.83 8.07
C THR A 695 -33.58 56.11 6.72
N ASN A 696 -32.56 56.30 5.89
CA ASN A 696 -32.42 55.69 4.57
C ASN A 696 -30.99 55.16 4.38
N VAL A 697 -30.89 53.92 3.89
CA VAL A 697 -29.62 53.28 3.53
C VAL A 697 -29.75 52.69 2.13
N THR A 698 -28.78 52.95 1.27
CA THR A 698 -28.74 52.48 -0.11
C THR A 698 -27.46 51.70 -0.40
N ILE A 699 -27.60 50.52 -1.00
CA ILE A 699 -26.48 49.74 -1.55
C ILE A 699 -26.67 49.54 -3.05
N ARG A 700 -25.69 49.94 -3.85
CA ARG A 700 -25.65 49.65 -5.28
C ARG A 700 -24.41 48.87 -5.65
N LEU A 701 -24.59 47.79 -6.39
CA LEU A 701 -23.52 47.02 -7.00
C LEU A 701 -23.69 47.10 -8.53
N PHE A 702 -22.64 47.42 -9.28
CA PHE A 702 -22.71 47.52 -10.74
C PHE A 702 -21.35 47.35 -11.41
N HIS A 703 -21.36 46.90 -12.67
CA HIS A 703 -20.16 46.80 -13.49
C HIS A 703 -19.99 48.06 -14.35
N LYS A 704 -18.76 48.58 -14.40
CA LYS A 704 -18.37 49.70 -15.29
C LYS A 704 -16.87 49.63 -15.57
N ASP A 705 -16.46 49.84 -16.83
CA ASP A 705 -15.04 49.96 -17.23
C ASP A 705 -14.15 48.79 -16.72
N ASP A 706 -14.60 47.53 -16.86
CA ASP A 706 -13.94 46.31 -16.35
C ASP A 706 -13.70 46.29 -14.82
N HIS A 707 -14.55 47.01 -14.08
CA HIS A 707 -14.55 47.00 -12.62
C HIS A 707 -15.95 46.79 -12.06
N LEU A 708 -16.00 46.06 -10.94
CA LEU A 708 -17.16 45.97 -10.08
C LEU A 708 -17.12 47.10 -9.05
N TYR A 709 -18.15 47.95 -9.07
CA TYR A 709 -18.36 49.03 -8.13
C TYR A 709 -19.38 48.64 -7.07
N LEU A 710 -19.01 48.81 -5.80
CA LEU A 710 -19.90 48.77 -4.65
C LEU A 710 -20.03 50.19 -4.08
N THR A 711 -21.24 50.72 -4.10
CA THR A 711 -21.58 52.02 -3.50
C THR A 711 -22.50 51.81 -2.32
N TYR A 712 -22.13 52.39 -1.18
CA TYR A 712 -22.94 52.46 0.03
C TYR A 712 -23.21 53.92 0.36
N VAL A 713 -24.47 54.26 0.66
CA VAL A 713 -24.87 55.60 1.09
C VAL A 713 -25.87 55.48 2.24
N ASP A 714 -25.59 56.15 3.35
CA ASP A 714 -26.56 56.40 4.41
C ASP A 714 -26.75 57.90 4.66
N ASN A 715 -27.89 58.29 5.22
CA ASN A 715 -28.20 59.67 5.61
C ASN A 715 -28.12 59.91 7.13
N GLY A 716 -27.25 59.16 7.81
CA GLY A 716 -27.08 59.19 9.25
C GLY A 716 -26.22 60.34 9.76
N ILE A 717 -25.70 60.18 10.98
CA ILE A 717 -24.89 61.19 11.68
C ILE A 717 -23.49 61.44 11.07
N GLY A 718 -23.04 60.58 10.15
CA GLY A 718 -21.70 60.64 9.55
C GLY A 718 -20.57 60.23 10.50
N VAL A 719 -19.33 60.30 10.02
CA VAL A 719 -18.10 59.97 10.76
C VAL A 719 -17.10 61.10 10.58
N GLU A 720 -16.47 61.57 11.67
CA GLU A 720 -15.40 62.58 11.59
C GLU A 720 -14.12 61.96 11.02
N LEU A 721 -13.74 62.38 9.80
CA LEU A 721 -12.64 61.77 9.03
C LEU A 721 -11.24 62.08 9.60
N ASP A 722 -11.08 63.13 10.41
CA ASP A 722 -9.79 63.51 11.03
C ASP A 722 -9.37 62.54 12.15
N GLU A 723 -10.32 61.84 12.79
CA GLU A 723 -10.07 60.71 13.70
C GLU A 723 -9.89 59.36 12.98
N VAL A 724 -10.21 59.29 11.68
CA VAL A 724 -10.07 58.11 10.80
C VAL A 724 -8.69 58.09 10.12
N ASN A 725 -7.70 58.79 10.69
CA ASN A 725 -6.29 58.64 10.34
C ASN A 725 -5.81 57.23 10.69
N TYR A 726 -6.02 56.24 9.81
CA TYR A 726 -5.43 54.89 9.74
C TYR A 726 -5.16 54.16 11.08
N SER A 727 -5.82 54.57 12.16
CA SER A 727 -5.60 54.02 13.48
C SER A 727 -6.55 52.83 13.58
N TYR A 728 -5.95 51.67 13.76
CA TYR A 728 -6.58 50.36 13.84
C TYR A 728 -7.57 50.19 15.03
N ASN A 729 -8.06 51.30 15.62
CA ASN A 729 -8.86 51.32 16.84
C ASN A 729 -10.39 51.26 16.59
N THR A 730 -10.87 51.49 15.36
CA THR A 730 -12.26 51.16 14.99
C THR A 730 -12.30 49.81 14.26
N LEU A 731 -12.57 48.75 15.03
CA LEU A 731 -12.48 47.35 14.57
C LEU A 731 -13.20 47.07 13.23
N GLY A 732 -14.37 47.69 12.99
CA GLY A 732 -15.19 47.45 11.79
C GLY A 732 -14.62 48.05 10.50
N LEU A 733 -14.24 49.33 10.51
CA LEU A 733 -13.69 50.01 9.32
C LEU A 733 -12.29 49.50 8.94
N SER A 734 -11.45 49.23 9.95
CA SER A 734 -10.13 48.59 9.72
C SER A 734 -10.26 47.22 9.03
N GLY A 735 -11.32 46.46 9.36
CA GLY A 735 -11.65 45.18 8.73
C GLY A 735 -12.06 45.33 7.27
N ILE A 736 -12.87 46.34 6.95
CA ILE A 736 -13.26 46.68 5.58
C ILE A 736 -12.03 47.06 4.75
N ILE A 737 -11.17 47.95 5.25
CA ILE A 737 -9.96 48.40 4.57
C ILE A 737 -9.01 47.24 4.29
N THR A 738 -8.75 46.39 5.29
CA THR A 738 -7.86 45.22 5.16
C THR A 738 -8.38 44.25 4.09
N ARG A 739 -9.70 44.04 4.03
CA ARG A 739 -10.35 43.17 3.02
C ARG A 739 -10.19 43.73 1.61
N ILE A 740 -10.41 45.03 1.44
CA ILE A 740 -10.27 45.70 0.13
C ILE A 740 -8.81 45.65 -0.35
N GLN A 741 -7.86 45.96 0.53
CA GLN A 741 -6.43 45.90 0.23
C GLN A 741 -5.96 44.48 -0.11
N SER A 742 -6.49 43.45 0.58
CA SER A 742 -6.12 42.04 0.34
C SER A 742 -6.45 41.55 -1.08
N LEU A 743 -7.37 42.24 -1.77
CA LEU A 743 -7.86 41.92 -3.10
C LEU A 743 -7.52 43.00 -4.15
N ASN A 744 -6.57 43.88 -3.85
CA ASN A 744 -6.20 45.01 -4.73
C ASN A 744 -7.38 45.91 -5.13
N GLY A 745 -8.40 46.03 -4.27
CA GLY A 745 -9.48 46.99 -4.47
C GLY A 745 -9.07 48.41 -4.05
N GLU A 746 -9.81 49.40 -4.52
CA GLU A 746 -9.67 50.80 -4.10
C GLU A 746 -10.95 51.26 -3.40
N MET A 747 -10.80 52.14 -2.40
CA MET A 747 -11.88 52.67 -1.59
C MET A 747 -11.78 54.19 -1.52
N SER A 748 -12.91 54.86 -1.62
CA SER A 748 -13.07 56.28 -1.30
C SER A 748 -14.21 56.43 -0.31
N VAL A 749 -14.01 57.32 0.66
CA VAL A 749 -14.96 57.59 1.74
C VAL A 749 -15.22 59.08 1.76
N GLU A 750 -16.50 59.44 1.72
CA GLU A 750 -16.97 60.80 1.89
C GLU A 750 -17.93 60.82 3.06
N SER A 751 -17.64 61.62 4.08
CA SER A 751 -18.56 61.81 5.20
C SER A 751 -18.48 63.23 5.70
N LYS A 752 -19.62 63.74 6.16
CA LYS A 752 -19.72 65.02 6.85
C LYS A 752 -20.67 64.85 8.03
N PRO A 753 -20.41 65.51 9.17
CA PRO A 753 -21.31 65.45 10.33
C PRO A 753 -22.76 65.79 9.93
N ASN A 754 -23.70 64.93 10.33
CA ASN A 754 -25.14 65.02 10.06
C ASN A 754 -25.57 65.02 8.56
N LEU A 755 -24.65 64.68 7.65
CA LEU A 755 -24.94 64.54 6.22
C LEU A 755 -24.72 63.10 5.72
N GLY A 756 -24.50 62.16 6.63
CA GLY A 756 -24.36 60.75 6.34
C GLY A 756 -22.95 60.33 5.90
N LEU A 757 -22.89 59.12 5.32
CA LEU A 757 -21.67 58.46 4.92
C LEU A 757 -21.85 57.85 3.53
N GLN A 758 -20.92 58.15 2.64
CA GLN A 758 -20.82 57.56 1.31
C GLN A 758 -19.49 56.82 1.18
N ILE A 759 -19.57 55.56 0.78
CA ILE A 759 -18.41 54.70 0.53
C ILE A 759 -18.52 54.15 -0.88
N ILE A 760 -17.47 54.36 -1.69
CA ILE A 760 -17.35 53.80 -3.04
C ILE A 760 -16.13 52.89 -3.07
N ILE A 761 -16.34 51.63 -3.43
CA ILE A 761 -15.31 50.60 -3.53
C ILE A 761 -15.31 50.08 -4.96
N LYS A 762 -14.12 49.91 -5.55
CA LYS A 762 -13.96 49.28 -6.87
C LYS A 762 -13.01 48.08 -6.82
N PHE A 763 -13.40 47.00 -7.48
CA PHE A 763 -12.59 45.81 -7.74
C PHE A 763 -12.45 45.61 -9.23
N LYS A 764 -11.31 45.09 -9.70
CA LYS A 764 -11.09 44.81 -11.12
C LYS A 764 -11.75 43.47 -11.51
N ASP A 765 -12.41 43.42 -12.66
CA ASP A 765 -13.16 42.26 -13.13
C ASP A 765 -12.26 41.11 -13.66
N ASN A 766 -10.95 41.35 -13.81
CA ASN A 766 -9.89 40.33 -14.00
C ASN A 766 -8.47 40.90 -13.78
#